data_AF-A0A842WVS5-F1
#
_entry.id   AF-A0A842WVS5-F1
#
_cell.length_a   1.000
_cell.length_b   1.000
_cell.length_c   1.000
_cell.angle_alpha   90.00
_cell.angle_beta   90.00
_cell.angle_gamma   90.00
#
_symmetry.space_group_name_H-M   'P 1'
#
loop_
_entity.id
_entity.type
_entity.pdbx_description
1 polymer ?
#
loop_
_entity_poly.entity_id
_entity_poly.type
_entity_poly.pdbx_seq_one_letter_code
_entity_poly.pdbx_strand_id
1 'polypeptide(L)'
;MSDQGSRLKERLKSTGELLLGGARKQIEEYKDKFENLKGIYDKFLSELFVHYSGATTDTIFIDSFFGKRNLSFAGIDGSVHKQEVFDLLIFFAGAYSSYGTVHVKDSGEIEVEYEEEYLEKGFGVSSILPVYINEIPRIDQTLLQRDSQGVIDDSITFGDSWIVDNSAFADYLMGLAEFYIAYKLVSKENPIDVLIMDRILSAEIASFYAETSEFRISLDKECGLIGSEVDGKEFSYTEWVYARTLVGNSGLGTPPPRGEYLLHRVICELLNNPKGMTRDEIETKLKLDTDTRKTRLDKELEQGMKRKGFVEGIITRKGKVYQIHPRYKDIRSRVKQLLEETCERIFSEDSSVTYEDRFKIDGRWLTTNDLSFLSLMSIFFTMEACWENNSLLLGVAKDTSARDLKRQFIPALKDLGGISQTFDDKSKDTPDTDRMILQWVSLHERERLEVPWAIREYDTAFKTVVPHFEGIKGLVSGARRNQISLNKTFVKSYFQLCQAVSDVKLRSNVLLYDRLVYPEIDSEADNILILKHDYLSRPEDPEPIEVVVADASNNPMQTFVMSLFSRMTSMSIPELFGHLKPLYVADKVAKYYQEQFRGMVESAGTWLLQRPELREFLFYLSTFRERRSEHERTRRNT
;
A
#
# COMPACT_ATOMS: atom_id res chain seq x y z
N MET A 1 19.51 59.03 -22.15
CA MET A 1 19.07 57.64 -22.38
C MET A 1 20.31 56.78 -22.49
N SER A 2 20.61 55.99 -21.45
CA SER A 2 21.61 54.92 -21.51
C SER A 2 20.96 53.67 -20.95
N ASP A 3 20.74 52.72 -21.85
CA ASP A 3 20.03 51.46 -21.69
C ASP A 3 20.86 50.45 -20.87
N GLN A 4 21.08 50.74 -19.58
CA GLN A 4 21.63 49.73 -18.66
C GLN A 4 20.49 48.82 -18.21
N GLY A 5 20.24 47.79 -19.02
CA GLY A 5 19.33 46.71 -18.68
C GLY A 5 19.65 46.11 -17.31
N SER A 6 18.60 45.87 -16.52
CA SER A 6 18.68 45.26 -15.19
C SER A 6 19.55 44.00 -15.17
N ARG A 7 20.51 43.90 -14.24
CA ARG A 7 21.32 42.68 -13.96
C ARG A 7 20.48 41.42 -13.76
N LEU A 8 19.20 41.57 -13.41
CA LEU A 8 18.24 40.48 -13.30
C LEU A 8 17.91 39.85 -14.67
N LYS A 9 17.85 40.65 -15.74
CA LYS A 9 17.56 40.20 -17.11
C LYS A 9 18.68 39.31 -17.65
N GLU A 10 19.93 39.68 -17.40
CA GLU A 10 21.11 38.87 -17.76
C GLU A 10 21.17 37.56 -16.96
N ARG A 11 20.85 37.62 -15.65
CA ARG A 11 20.73 36.40 -14.82
C ARG A 11 19.61 35.47 -15.29
N LEU A 12 18.43 35.99 -15.62
CA LEU A 12 17.32 35.19 -16.13
C LEU A 12 17.68 34.48 -17.45
N LYS A 13 18.40 35.17 -18.35
CA LYS A 13 18.90 34.57 -19.59
C LYS A 13 19.90 33.44 -19.30
N SER A 14 20.89 33.69 -18.43
CA SER A 14 21.88 32.68 -18.04
C SER A 14 21.23 31.48 -17.34
N THR A 15 20.24 31.69 -16.47
CA THR A 15 19.45 30.62 -15.85
C THR A 15 18.67 29.84 -16.89
N GLY A 16 18.06 30.50 -17.88
CA GLY A 16 17.37 29.83 -18.99
C GLY A 16 18.30 28.96 -19.83
N GLU A 17 19.50 29.44 -20.14
CA GLU A 17 20.53 28.68 -20.87
C GLU A 17 21.04 27.47 -20.06
N LEU A 18 21.26 27.64 -18.75
CA LEU A 18 21.64 26.55 -17.84
C LEU A 18 20.53 25.50 -17.72
N LEU A 19 19.26 25.91 -17.62
CA LEU A 19 18.12 24.99 -17.58
C LEU A 19 18.00 24.19 -18.87
N LEU A 20 18.11 24.85 -20.04
CA LEU A 20 18.04 24.18 -21.32
C LEU A 20 19.23 23.24 -21.55
N GLY A 21 20.44 23.69 -21.24
CA GLY A 21 21.66 22.89 -21.33
C GLY A 21 21.64 21.68 -20.40
N GLY A 22 21.21 21.89 -19.15
CA GLY A 22 21.02 20.82 -18.17
C GLY A 22 19.97 19.80 -18.61
N ALA A 23 18.81 20.26 -19.08
CA ALA A 23 17.75 19.37 -19.58
C ALA A 23 18.19 18.54 -20.80
N ARG A 24 18.90 19.16 -21.76
CA ARG A 24 19.46 18.44 -22.92
C ARG A 24 20.46 17.37 -22.49
N LYS A 25 21.38 17.72 -21.58
CA LYS A 25 22.35 16.77 -21.03
C LYS A 25 21.67 15.58 -20.35
N GLN A 26 20.64 15.84 -19.54
CA GLN A 26 19.87 14.76 -18.91
C GLN A 26 19.20 13.86 -19.95
N ILE A 27 18.60 14.42 -21.01
CA ILE A 27 17.99 13.63 -22.08
C ILE A 27 19.04 12.76 -22.81
N GLU A 28 20.22 13.31 -23.09
CA GLU A 28 21.34 12.57 -23.70
C GLU A 28 21.83 11.44 -22.79
N GLU A 29 22.08 11.71 -21.51
CA GLU A 29 22.47 10.70 -20.52
C GLU A 29 21.42 9.56 -20.42
N TYR A 30 20.12 9.88 -20.49
CA TYR A 30 19.07 8.86 -20.51
C TYR A 30 19.04 8.05 -21.80
N LYS A 31 19.27 8.67 -22.97
CA LYS A 31 19.37 7.93 -24.24
C LYS A 31 20.50 6.90 -24.20
N ASP A 32 21.67 7.28 -23.67
CA ASP A 32 22.79 6.36 -23.52
C ASP A 32 22.45 5.18 -22.59
N LYS A 33 21.75 5.46 -21.47
CA LYS A 33 21.26 4.40 -20.58
C LYS A 33 20.30 3.44 -21.27
N PHE A 34 19.46 3.93 -22.17
CA PHE A 34 18.51 3.12 -22.93
C PHE A 34 19.20 2.28 -24.03
N GLU A 35 20.23 2.81 -24.69
CA GLU A 35 21.04 2.03 -25.64
C GLU A 35 21.73 0.83 -24.98
N ASN A 36 22.11 0.95 -23.70
CA ASN A 36 22.66 -0.16 -22.93
C ASN A 36 21.66 -1.30 -22.66
N LEU A 37 20.36 -1.08 -22.89
CA LEU A 37 19.33 -2.13 -22.79
C LEU A 37 19.21 -2.98 -24.06
N LYS A 38 19.90 -2.62 -25.14
CA LYS A 38 19.78 -3.32 -26.42
C LYS A 38 20.22 -4.79 -26.30
N GLY A 39 19.37 -5.70 -26.79
CA GLY A 39 19.61 -7.14 -26.73
C GLY A 39 19.36 -7.78 -25.36
N ILE A 40 18.97 -7.03 -24.32
CA ILE A 40 18.62 -7.60 -23.01
C ILE A 40 17.35 -8.46 -23.10
N TYR A 41 16.44 -8.12 -24.02
CA TYR A 41 15.27 -8.94 -24.30
C TYR A 41 15.64 -10.39 -24.59
N ASP A 42 16.52 -10.61 -25.57
CA ASP A 42 16.96 -11.93 -26.00
C ASP A 42 17.84 -12.66 -24.97
N LYS A 43 18.53 -11.91 -24.09
CA LYS A 43 19.44 -12.48 -23.10
C LYS A 43 18.73 -13.20 -21.96
N PHE A 44 17.66 -12.61 -21.42
CA PHE A 44 16.95 -13.19 -20.28
C PHE A 44 15.54 -12.62 -20.07
N LEU A 45 15.22 -11.41 -20.54
CA LEU A 45 13.91 -10.82 -20.26
C LEU A 45 12.77 -11.56 -20.98
N SER A 46 13.02 -12.12 -22.17
CA SER A 46 12.05 -12.92 -22.91
C SER A 46 11.51 -14.12 -22.10
N GLU A 47 12.29 -14.66 -21.17
CA GLU A 47 11.88 -15.74 -20.26
C GLU A 47 10.87 -15.27 -19.20
N LEU A 48 10.69 -13.95 -19.03
CA LEU A 48 9.76 -13.36 -18.06
C LEU A 48 8.45 -12.90 -18.70
N PHE A 49 8.45 -12.52 -19.99
CA PHE A 49 7.26 -11.96 -20.65
C PHE A 49 6.24 -13.05 -21.00
N VAL A 50 4.96 -12.72 -20.83
CA VAL A 50 3.80 -13.52 -21.22
C VAL A 50 2.88 -12.66 -22.07
N HIS A 51 2.43 -13.22 -23.20
CA HIS A 51 1.60 -12.55 -24.18
C HIS A 51 0.13 -12.92 -24.02
N TYR A 52 -0.76 -11.94 -24.08
CA TYR A 52 -2.20 -12.11 -23.87
C TYR A 52 -3.05 -11.62 -25.06
N SER A 53 -2.43 -11.42 -26.22
CA SER A 53 -3.15 -11.04 -27.45
C SER A 53 -4.17 -12.13 -27.83
N GLY A 54 -5.46 -11.78 -27.76
CA GLY A 54 -6.55 -12.73 -28.01
C GLY A 54 -6.73 -13.81 -26.94
N ALA A 55 -6.10 -13.67 -25.77
CA ALA A 55 -6.27 -14.61 -24.67
C ALA A 55 -7.72 -14.62 -24.17
N THR A 56 -8.20 -15.82 -23.86
CA THR A 56 -9.47 -16.06 -23.17
C THR A 56 -9.19 -16.67 -21.81
N THR A 57 -10.11 -16.49 -20.88
CA THR A 57 -9.99 -17.04 -19.54
C THR A 57 -10.38 -18.52 -19.51
N ASP A 58 -9.70 -19.31 -18.68
CA ASP A 58 -10.12 -20.68 -18.41
C ASP A 58 -11.41 -20.70 -17.56
N THR A 59 -12.49 -21.18 -18.15
CA THR A 59 -13.79 -21.29 -17.47
C THR A 59 -13.77 -22.27 -16.30
N ILE A 60 -12.93 -23.32 -16.33
CA ILE A 60 -12.80 -24.28 -15.23
C ILE A 60 -12.23 -23.57 -14.01
N PHE A 61 -11.23 -22.73 -14.21
CA PHE A 61 -10.66 -21.88 -13.17
C PHE A 61 -11.69 -20.91 -12.57
N ILE A 62 -12.52 -20.27 -13.41
CA ILE A 62 -13.55 -19.35 -12.92
C ILE A 62 -14.59 -20.08 -12.07
N ASP A 63 -15.04 -21.24 -12.54
CA ASP A 63 -16.00 -22.05 -11.80
C ASP A 63 -15.41 -22.58 -10.49
N SER A 64 -14.12 -22.93 -10.45
CA SER A 64 -13.47 -23.42 -9.22
C SER A 64 -13.20 -22.30 -8.22
N PHE A 65 -12.71 -21.14 -8.66
CA PHE A 65 -12.34 -20.05 -7.76
C PHE A 65 -13.55 -19.24 -7.29
N PHE A 66 -14.35 -18.72 -8.24
CA PHE A 66 -15.48 -17.85 -7.91
C PHE A 66 -16.79 -18.61 -7.66
N GLY A 67 -16.91 -19.86 -8.15
CA GLY A 67 -18.16 -20.64 -8.07
C GLY A 67 -19.29 -20.11 -8.96
N LYS A 68 -19.05 -19.05 -9.73
CA LYS A 68 -20.01 -18.39 -10.61
C LYS A 68 -19.29 -17.64 -11.73
N ARG A 69 -20.02 -17.32 -12.80
CA ARG A 69 -19.49 -16.60 -13.99
C ARG A 69 -20.03 -15.19 -14.18
N ASN A 70 -20.99 -14.79 -13.34
CA ASN A 70 -21.44 -13.41 -13.21
C ASN A 70 -20.77 -12.84 -11.96
N LEU A 71 -19.74 -12.05 -12.17
CA LEU A 71 -18.91 -11.49 -11.12
C LEU A 71 -19.24 -10.01 -10.94
N SER A 72 -19.24 -9.54 -9.72
CA SER A 72 -19.28 -8.12 -9.38
C SER A 72 -17.86 -7.59 -9.22
N PHE A 73 -17.62 -6.36 -9.66
CA PHE A 73 -16.34 -5.69 -9.42
C PHE A 73 -16.53 -4.32 -8.79
N ALA A 74 -15.51 -3.86 -8.07
CA ALA A 74 -15.43 -2.49 -7.60
C ALA A 74 -14.03 -1.91 -7.76
N GLY A 75 -13.94 -0.66 -8.22
CA GLY A 75 -12.70 0.14 -8.26
C GLY A 75 -12.74 1.24 -7.21
N ILE A 76 -11.72 1.35 -6.36
CA ILE A 76 -11.63 2.34 -5.29
C ILE A 76 -10.52 3.35 -5.58
N ASP A 77 -10.84 4.63 -5.42
CA ASP A 77 -9.88 5.74 -5.41
C ASP A 77 -10.35 6.84 -4.44
N GLY A 78 -9.43 7.69 -4.03
CA GLY A 78 -9.60 8.70 -3.00
C GLY A 78 -9.31 10.11 -3.47
N SER A 79 -9.77 11.09 -2.70
CA SER A 79 -9.37 12.47 -2.88
C SER A 79 -9.23 13.20 -1.55
N VAL A 80 -8.31 14.15 -1.52
CA VAL A 80 -8.07 15.05 -0.38
C VAL A 80 -8.23 16.49 -0.80
N HIS A 81 -8.59 17.32 0.17
CA HIS A 81 -8.49 18.76 0.04
C HIS A 81 -8.00 19.35 1.36
N LYS A 82 -7.08 20.30 1.27
CA LYS A 82 -6.51 21.02 2.39
C LYS A 82 -6.63 22.50 2.07
N GLN A 83 -7.34 23.24 2.93
CA GLN A 83 -7.61 24.65 2.71
C GLN A 83 -7.40 25.44 4.00
N GLU A 84 -6.51 26.43 3.93
CA GLU A 84 -6.31 27.41 4.99
C GLU A 84 -7.47 28.43 4.96
N VAL A 85 -8.05 28.67 6.13
CA VAL A 85 -9.10 29.66 6.37
C VAL A 85 -8.77 30.35 7.70
N PHE A 86 -8.00 31.45 7.62
CA PHE A 86 -7.37 32.09 8.78
C PHE A 86 -6.43 31.11 9.52
N ASP A 87 -6.40 31.15 10.85
CA ASP A 87 -5.64 30.22 11.69
C ASP A 87 -6.23 28.79 11.74
N LEU A 88 -7.25 28.49 10.91
CA LEU A 88 -7.78 27.15 10.74
C LEU A 88 -7.22 26.52 9.47
N LEU A 89 -6.84 25.27 9.59
CA LEU A 89 -6.66 24.38 8.45
C LEU A 89 -7.83 23.41 8.40
N ILE A 90 -8.51 23.39 7.26
CA ILE A 90 -9.63 22.47 7.01
C ILE A 90 -9.10 21.33 6.17
N PHE A 91 -9.13 20.13 6.75
CA PHE A 91 -8.88 18.89 6.06
C PHE A 91 -10.20 18.30 5.57
N PHE A 92 -10.22 17.89 4.33
CA PHE A 92 -11.23 17.00 3.76
C PHE A 92 -10.50 15.79 3.20
N ALA A 93 -11.06 14.62 3.44
CA ALA A 93 -10.63 13.39 2.80
C ALA A 93 -11.84 12.50 2.59
N GLY A 94 -11.85 11.79 1.47
CA GLY A 94 -12.86 10.80 1.19
C GLY A 94 -12.41 9.82 0.12
N ALA A 95 -13.14 8.72 0.02
CA ALA A 95 -12.93 7.70 -0.97
C ALA A 95 -14.26 7.28 -1.58
N TYR A 96 -14.20 6.78 -2.80
CA TYR A 96 -15.37 6.38 -3.56
C TYR A 96 -15.10 5.07 -4.30
N SER A 97 -16.12 4.22 -4.41
CA SER A 97 -16.08 2.98 -5.17
C SER A 97 -16.99 3.03 -6.41
N SER A 98 -16.42 2.76 -7.58
CA SER A 98 -17.16 2.52 -8.82
C SER A 98 -17.50 1.05 -8.95
N TYR A 99 -18.64 0.72 -9.57
CA TYR A 99 -19.15 -0.65 -9.67
C TYR A 99 -19.40 -1.10 -11.10
N GLY A 100 -19.49 -2.42 -11.25
CA GLY A 100 -20.06 -3.06 -12.42
C GLY A 100 -20.05 -4.57 -12.30
N THR A 101 -20.32 -5.22 -13.42
CA THR A 101 -20.37 -6.67 -13.53
C THR A 101 -19.48 -7.18 -14.65
N VAL A 102 -18.96 -8.38 -14.45
CA VAL A 102 -18.18 -9.15 -15.41
C VAL A 102 -18.96 -10.41 -15.73
N HIS A 103 -19.30 -10.62 -17.00
CA HIS A 103 -19.86 -11.86 -17.48
C HIS A 103 -18.78 -12.67 -18.20
N VAL A 104 -18.53 -13.89 -17.72
CA VAL A 104 -17.60 -14.84 -18.37
C VAL A 104 -18.43 -15.85 -19.18
N LYS A 105 -18.28 -15.82 -20.51
CA LYS A 105 -18.95 -16.74 -21.42
C LYS A 105 -18.35 -18.15 -21.35
N ASP A 106 -19.07 -19.13 -21.88
CA ASP A 106 -18.56 -20.50 -22.08
C ASP A 106 -17.30 -20.54 -22.96
N SER A 107 -17.10 -19.55 -23.84
CA SER A 107 -15.89 -19.40 -24.65
C SER A 107 -14.68 -18.86 -23.87
N GLY A 108 -14.84 -18.48 -22.59
CA GLY A 108 -13.82 -17.79 -21.82
C GLY A 108 -13.69 -16.29 -22.14
N GLU A 109 -14.53 -15.75 -23.03
CA GLU A 109 -14.60 -14.32 -23.29
C GLU A 109 -15.23 -13.56 -22.12
N ILE A 110 -14.67 -12.38 -21.85
CA ILE A 110 -15.13 -11.48 -20.79
C ILE A 110 -15.92 -10.31 -21.40
N GLU A 111 -17.13 -10.09 -20.88
CA GLU A 111 -17.92 -8.88 -21.09
C GLU A 111 -17.99 -8.08 -19.79
N VAL A 112 -17.77 -6.76 -19.88
CA VAL A 112 -17.77 -5.86 -18.72
C VAL A 112 -18.87 -4.83 -18.89
N GLU A 113 -19.76 -4.77 -17.92
CA GLU A 113 -20.82 -3.78 -17.83
C GLU A 113 -20.54 -2.88 -16.64
N TYR A 114 -20.67 -1.57 -16.82
CA TYR A 114 -20.43 -0.57 -15.78
C TYR A 114 -21.78 -0.07 -15.28
N GLU A 115 -21.92 0.11 -13.97
CA GLU A 115 -23.07 0.82 -13.42
C GLU A 115 -23.00 2.28 -13.88
N GLU A 116 -24.05 2.84 -14.46
CA GLU A 116 -24.02 4.18 -15.06
C GLU A 116 -24.51 5.27 -14.09
N GLU A 117 -25.20 4.89 -13.02
CA GLU A 117 -25.66 5.80 -11.96
C GLU A 117 -24.55 6.09 -10.93
N TYR A 118 -23.40 6.57 -11.45
CA TYR A 118 -22.16 6.80 -10.69
C TYR A 118 -22.26 7.78 -9.52
N LEU A 119 -23.33 8.58 -9.41
CA LEU A 119 -23.49 9.49 -8.27
C LEU A 119 -24.45 8.96 -7.21
N GLU A 120 -25.35 8.04 -7.59
CA GLU A 120 -26.47 7.60 -6.75
C GLU A 120 -26.24 6.21 -6.15
N LYS A 121 -25.55 5.31 -6.86
CA LYS A 121 -25.33 3.91 -6.43
C LYS A 121 -23.94 3.63 -5.86
N GLY A 122 -23.05 4.61 -5.93
CA GLY A 122 -21.73 4.52 -5.35
C GLY A 122 -21.73 4.33 -3.84
N PHE A 123 -20.72 3.61 -3.35
CA PHE A 123 -20.41 3.63 -1.93
C PHE A 123 -19.17 4.49 -1.74
N GLY A 124 -19.34 5.60 -1.03
CA GLY A 124 -18.27 6.52 -0.68
C GLY A 124 -18.36 6.92 0.78
N VAL A 125 -17.21 7.23 1.37
CA VAL A 125 -17.12 7.76 2.72
C VAL A 125 -16.26 9.01 2.69
N SER A 126 -16.58 9.99 3.52
CA SER A 126 -15.77 11.21 3.64
C SER A 126 -15.87 11.80 5.04
N SER A 127 -14.86 12.60 5.40
CA SER A 127 -14.85 13.31 6.66
C SER A 127 -14.14 14.66 6.51
N ILE A 128 -14.49 15.59 7.41
CA ILE A 128 -13.93 16.94 7.46
C ILE A 128 -13.44 17.21 8.88
N LEU A 129 -12.22 17.73 8.97
CA LEU A 129 -11.64 18.22 10.22
C LEU A 129 -11.20 19.69 10.07
N PRO A 130 -11.97 20.64 10.63
CA PRO A 130 -11.46 21.98 10.88
C PRO A 130 -10.63 21.98 12.16
N VAL A 131 -9.36 22.39 12.09
CA VAL A 131 -8.47 22.41 13.25
C VAL A 131 -7.57 23.64 13.22
N TYR A 132 -7.23 24.18 14.39
CA TYR A 132 -6.28 25.29 14.46
C TYR A 132 -4.88 24.84 14.05
N ILE A 133 -4.16 25.71 13.34
CA ILE A 133 -2.81 25.39 12.83
C ILE A 133 -1.86 24.95 13.95
N ASN A 134 -1.98 25.57 15.13
CA ASN A 134 -1.18 25.23 16.30
C ASN A 134 -1.50 23.85 16.92
N GLU A 135 -2.65 23.26 16.59
CA GLU A 135 -3.04 21.92 17.03
C GLU A 135 -2.63 20.83 16.03
N ILE A 136 -2.28 21.18 14.79
CA ILE A 136 -1.86 20.21 13.77
C ILE A 136 -0.70 19.33 14.25
N PRO A 137 0.35 19.83 14.93
CA PRO A 137 1.42 18.96 15.45
C PRO A 137 0.95 17.92 16.48
N ARG A 138 -0.24 18.08 17.07
CA ARG A 138 -0.83 17.11 17.99
C ARG A 138 -1.55 15.97 17.27
N ILE A 139 -2.01 16.19 16.04
CA ILE A 139 -2.72 15.19 15.23
C ILE A 139 -1.81 14.58 14.15
N ASP A 140 -0.83 15.33 13.67
CA ASP A 140 0.05 14.94 12.58
C ASP A 140 1.47 14.67 13.06
N GLN A 141 1.75 13.39 13.29
CA GLN A 141 3.04 12.95 13.83
C GLN A 141 4.14 12.96 12.76
N THR A 142 3.81 13.16 11.47
CA THR A 142 4.80 13.26 10.40
C THR A 142 5.60 14.56 10.46
N LEU A 143 5.06 15.58 11.14
CA LEU A 143 5.71 16.86 11.38
C LEU A 143 6.77 16.79 12.50
N LEU A 144 6.76 15.73 13.30
CA LEU A 144 7.63 15.60 14.46
C LEU A 144 9.02 15.14 14.03
N GLN A 145 10.04 15.94 14.34
CA GLN A 145 11.42 15.53 14.18
C GLN A 145 11.87 14.73 15.39
N ARG A 146 12.49 13.58 15.11
CA ARG A 146 13.00 12.66 16.12
C ARG A 146 14.52 12.59 16.05
N ASP A 147 15.14 12.48 17.22
CA ASP A 147 16.57 12.26 17.33
C ASP A 147 16.97 10.82 16.94
N SER A 148 18.27 10.51 17.03
CA SER A 148 18.79 9.18 16.72
C SER A 148 18.29 8.06 17.66
N GLN A 149 17.67 8.42 18.79
CA GLN A 149 17.07 7.50 19.75
C GLN A 149 15.53 7.41 19.62
N GLY A 150 14.93 8.17 18.70
CA GLY A 150 13.48 8.16 18.44
C GLY A 150 12.68 9.11 19.33
N VAL A 151 13.35 9.95 20.13
CA VAL A 151 12.71 10.95 21.00
C VAL A 151 12.41 12.21 20.20
N ILE A 152 11.24 12.80 20.40
CA ILE A 152 10.84 14.05 19.76
C ILE A 152 11.78 15.18 20.20
N ASP A 153 12.31 15.93 19.25
CA ASP A 153 13.12 17.12 19.52
C ASP A 153 12.21 18.35 19.68
N ASP A 154 11.78 18.60 20.92
CA ASP A 154 10.92 19.72 21.29
C ASP A 154 11.59 21.11 21.07
N SER A 155 12.89 21.16 20.77
CA SER A 155 13.58 22.42 20.49
C SER A 155 13.29 22.98 19.09
N ILE A 156 12.72 22.16 18.21
CA ILE A 156 12.44 22.52 16.82
C ILE A 156 11.02 23.07 16.72
N THR A 157 10.92 24.36 16.44
CA THR A 157 9.63 25.03 16.19
C THR A 157 9.49 25.33 14.70
N PHE A 158 8.39 24.86 14.10
CA PHE A 158 8.06 25.17 12.71
C PHE A 158 7.11 26.35 12.64
N GLY A 159 7.25 27.17 11.60
CA GLY A 159 6.27 28.22 11.31
C GLY A 159 5.01 27.65 10.66
N ASP A 160 3.89 28.34 10.82
CA ASP A 160 2.56 27.92 10.34
C ASP A 160 2.54 27.51 8.86
N SER A 161 3.17 28.30 7.99
CA SER A 161 3.30 27.97 6.56
C SER A 161 3.98 26.62 6.31
N TRP A 162 5.00 26.28 7.11
CA TRP A 162 5.66 24.98 6.97
C TRP A 162 4.75 23.85 7.45
N ILE A 163 4.02 24.05 8.56
CA ILE A 163 3.05 23.08 9.09
C ILE A 163 1.96 22.82 8.05
N VAL A 164 1.37 23.88 7.50
CA VAL A 164 0.34 23.79 6.46
C VAL A 164 0.87 23.06 5.23
N ASP A 165 2.06 23.42 4.73
CA ASP A 165 2.62 22.81 3.51
C ASP A 165 3.00 21.33 3.71
N ASN A 166 3.46 20.94 4.90
CA ASN A 166 4.02 19.60 5.16
C ASN A 166 3.08 18.65 5.90
N SER A 167 1.90 19.11 6.36
CA SER A 167 0.94 18.21 7.00
C SER A 167 0.40 17.19 6.00
N ALA A 168 0.48 15.92 6.41
CA ALA A 168 0.03 14.73 5.70
C ALA A 168 -1.29 14.15 6.27
N PHE A 169 -1.85 14.72 7.35
CA PHE A 169 -3.05 14.19 8.01
C PHE A 169 -4.20 13.83 7.05
N ALA A 170 -4.48 14.69 6.06
CA ALA A 170 -5.49 14.45 5.04
C ALA A 170 -5.21 13.17 4.23
N ASP A 171 -3.95 12.94 3.86
CA ASP A 171 -3.52 11.78 3.08
C ASP A 171 -3.71 10.48 3.87
N TYR A 172 -3.41 10.48 5.17
CA TYR A 172 -3.66 9.34 6.06
C TYR A 172 -5.16 9.06 6.24
N LEU A 173 -5.97 10.13 6.33
CA LEU A 173 -7.43 9.99 6.43
C LEU A 173 -8.05 9.46 5.12
N MET A 174 -7.54 9.89 3.97
CA MET A 174 -7.94 9.36 2.65
C MET A 174 -7.54 7.89 2.52
N GLY A 175 -6.30 7.54 2.88
CA GLY A 175 -5.87 6.15 2.90
C GLY A 175 -6.80 5.28 3.74
N LEU A 176 -7.12 5.73 4.97
CA LEU A 176 -8.08 5.03 5.83
C LEU A 176 -9.45 4.88 5.15
N ALA A 177 -9.95 5.92 4.50
CA ALA A 177 -11.24 5.87 3.79
C ALA A 177 -11.24 4.78 2.69
N GLU A 178 -10.18 4.70 1.88
CA GLU A 178 -10.06 3.70 0.81
C GLU A 178 -9.99 2.28 1.35
N PHE A 179 -9.15 2.03 2.36
CA PHE A 179 -9.00 0.69 2.95
C PHE A 179 -10.25 0.26 3.74
N TYR A 180 -10.92 1.20 4.41
CA TYR A 180 -12.16 0.91 5.13
C TYR A 180 -13.30 0.58 4.16
N ILE A 181 -13.43 1.31 3.04
CA ILE A 181 -14.37 0.95 1.97
C ILE A 181 -14.04 -0.45 1.45
N ALA A 182 -12.77 -0.74 1.12
CA ALA A 182 -12.36 -2.05 0.66
C ALA A 182 -12.83 -3.16 1.61
N TYR A 183 -12.54 -3.01 2.90
CA TYR A 183 -12.98 -3.93 3.95
C TYR A 183 -14.51 -4.11 3.95
N LYS A 184 -15.27 -3.00 3.92
CA LYS A 184 -16.74 -3.05 3.92
C LYS A 184 -17.28 -3.74 2.68
N LEU A 185 -16.66 -3.61 1.50
CA LEU A 185 -17.15 -4.21 0.25
C LEU A 185 -16.97 -5.72 0.18
N VAL A 186 -15.89 -6.24 0.75
CA VAL A 186 -15.63 -7.70 0.75
C VAL A 186 -16.19 -8.40 1.98
N SER A 187 -16.72 -7.65 2.96
CA SER A 187 -17.30 -8.20 4.19
C SER A 187 -18.84 -8.10 4.25
N LYS A 188 -19.51 -7.65 3.17
CA LYS A 188 -20.99 -7.63 3.10
C LYS A 188 -21.56 -9.03 2.97
N GLU A 189 -22.88 -9.17 3.17
CA GLU A 189 -23.62 -10.41 2.87
C GLU A 189 -23.42 -10.86 1.41
N ASN A 190 -23.35 -9.90 0.47
CA ASN A 190 -22.99 -10.12 -0.92
C ASN A 190 -21.64 -9.43 -1.19
N PRO A 191 -20.52 -10.13 -0.96
CA PRO A 191 -19.18 -9.56 -1.13
C PRO A 191 -18.89 -9.30 -2.62
N ILE A 192 -18.08 -8.27 -2.89
CA ILE A 192 -17.57 -8.01 -4.25
C ILE A 192 -16.61 -9.13 -4.67
N ASP A 193 -16.72 -9.58 -5.92
CA ASP A 193 -15.90 -10.69 -6.43
C ASP A 193 -14.52 -10.21 -6.88
N VAL A 194 -14.41 -9.01 -7.47
CA VAL A 194 -13.12 -8.43 -7.90
C VAL A 194 -12.97 -7.01 -7.35
N LEU A 195 -12.04 -6.83 -6.42
CA LEU A 195 -11.73 -5.54 -5.82
C LEU A 195 -10.43 -4.97 -6.40
N ILE A 196 -10.50 -3.76 -6.95
CA ILE A 196 -9.37 -3.07 -7.58
C ILE A 196 -9.10 -1.77 -6.80
N MET A 197 -7.88 -1.56 -6.34
CA MET A 197 -7.44 -0.35 -5.64
C MET A 197 -6.33 0.36 -6.41
N ASP A 198 -6.31 1.71 -6.43
CA ASP A 198 -5.21 2.50 -7.03
C ASP A 198 -3.98 2.58 -6.09
N ARG A 199 -3.59 1.44 -5.52
CA ARG A 199 -2.48 1.29 -4.56
C ARG A 199 -1.74 -0.02 -4.75
N ILE A 200 -0.46 -0.08 -4.38
CA ILE A 200 0.29 -1.34 -4.27
C ILE A 200 0.21 -1.83 -2.82
N LEU A 201 -0.65 -2.81 -2.57
CA LEU A 201 -1.05 -3.22 -1.21
C LEU A 201 0.14 -3.74 -0.40
N SER A 202 1.05 -4.48 -1.04
CA SER A 202 2.28 -4.96 -0.41
C SER A 202 3.21 -3.84 0.06
N ALA A 203 3.19 -2.67 -0.61
CA ALA A 203 3.96 -1.51 -0.20
C ALA A 203 3.27 -0.77 0.97
N GLU A 204 1.95 -0.65 0.91
CA GLU A 204 1.13 -0.04 1.96
C GLU A 204 1.27 -0.78 3.29
N ILE A 205 1.16 -2.12 3.28
CA ILE A 205 1.38 -2.95 4.47
C ILE A 205 2.77 -2.69 5.07
N ALA A 206 3.82 -2.69 4.24
CA ALA A 206 5.19 -2.45 4.71
C ALA A 206 5.36 -1.06 5.32
N SER A 207 4.70 -0.04 4.74
CA SER A 207 4.70 1.33 5.25
C SER A 207 3.98 1.43 6.58
N PHE A 208 2.71 1.06 6.64
CA PHE A 208 1.90 1.15 7.86
C PHE A 208 2.46 0.27 8.98
N TYR A 209 2.97 -0.92 8.67
CA TYR A 209 3.63 -1.77 9.67
C TYR A 209 4.85 -1.08 10.28
N ALA A 210 5.65 -0.36 9.49
CA ALA A 210 6.79 0.40 10.00
C ALA A 210 6.37 1.64 10.80
N GLU A 211 5.37 2.38 10.32
CA GLU A 211 4.85 3.58 10.97
C GLU A 211 4.23 3.29 12.32
N THR A 212 3.50 2.17 12.45
CA THR A 212 2.80 1.75 13.68
C THR A 212 3.71 1.06 14.70
N SER A 213 5.03 1.03 14.45
CA SER A 213 6.01 0.37 15.30
C SER A 213 6.21 1.07 16.65
N GLU A 214 6.22 0.30 17.73
CA GLU A 214 6.53 0.77 19.10
C GLU A 214 7.90 1.45 19.22
N PHE A 215 8.82 1.22 18.28
CA PHE A 215 10.12 1.90 18.24
C PHE A 215 10.07 3.31 17.65
N ARG A 216 8.97 3.67 16.98
CA ARG A 216 8.78 4.96 16.30
C ARG A 216 7.74 5.85 16.97
N ILE A 217 6.98 5.33 17.93
CA ILE A 217 5.83 6.01 18.53
C ILE A 217 5.86 5.85 20.04
N SER A 218 5.59 6.94 20.76
CA SER A 218 5.22 6.88 22.19
C SER A 218 3.70 6.68 22.31
N LEU A 219 3.24 5.42 22.32
CA LEU A 219 1.81 5.09 22.32
C LEU A 219 0.99 5.75 23.46
N ASP A 220 1.62 6.09 24.59
CA ASP A 220 0.98 6.80 25.74
C ASP A 220 0.65 8.24 25.40
N LYS A 221 1.47 8.88 24.57
CA LYS A 221 1.39 10.32 24.29
C LYS A 221 0.79 10.60 22.93
N GLU A 222 1.08 9.73 21.96
CA GLU A 222 0.92 9.99 20.53
C GLU A 222 -0.24 9.20 19.89
N CYS A 223 -0.97 8.37 20.65
CA CYS A 223 -2.10 7.58 20.14
C CYS A 223 -3.37 7.81 20.95
N GLY A 224 -4.44 8.24 20.27
CA GLY A 224 -5.78 8.41 20.84
C GLY A 224 -6.50 7.08 21.06
N LEU A 225 -6.15 6.01 20.34
CA LEU A 225 -6.80 4.69 20.48
C LEU A 225 -6.43 3.95 21.77
N ILE A 226 -5.27 4.23 22.35
CA ILE A 226 -4.81 3.53 23.55
C ILE A 226 -5.59 4.01 24.78
N GLY A 227 -6.23 3.06 25.47
CA GLY A 227 -7.14 3.34 26.57
C GLY A 227 -8.61 3.42 26.14
N SER A 228 -8.90 3.44 24.84
CA SER A 228 -10.29 3.47 24.34
C SER A 228 -11.07 2.24 24.80
N GLU A 229 -12.33 2.43 25.17
CA GLU A 229 -13.20 1.34 25.59
C GLU A 229 -13.69 0.54 24.37
N VAL A 230 -13.44 -0.78 24.38
CA VAL A 230 -13.97 -1.74 23.40
C VAL A 230 -14.54 -2.92 24.17
N ASP A 231 -15.84 -3.18 24.04
CA ASP A 231 -16.55 -4.24 24.78
C ASP A 231 -16.32 -4.14 26.31
N GLY A 232 -16.42 -2.95 26.88
CA GLY A 232 -16.26 -2.73 28.33
C GLY A 232 -14.82 -2.88 28.85
N LYS A 233 -13.82 -2.94 27.96
CA LYS A 233 -12.41 -3.06 28.33
C LYS A 233 -11.53 -2.15 27.50
N GLU A 234 -10.57 -1.52 28.15
CA GLU A 234 -9.58 -0.65 27.49
C GLU A 234 -8.72 -1.40 26.46
N PHE A 235 -8.57 -0.79 25.30
CA PHE A 235 -7.63 -1.18 24.25
C PHE A 235 -6.19 -0.91 24.69
N SER A 236 -5.40 -1.99 24.75
CA SER A 236 -4.09 -2.00 25.38
C SER A 236 -2.91 -1.92 24.40
N TYR A 237 -1.74 -1.56 24.93
CA TYR A 237 -0.44 -1.66 24.25
C TYR A 237 -0.19 -3.05 23.67
N THR A 238 -0.53 -4.09 24.45
CA THR A 238 -0.35 -5.48 24.05
C THR A 238 -1.20 -5.80 22.82
N GLU A 239 -2.45 -5.33 22.78
CA GLU A 239 -3.31 -5.51 21.62
C GLU A 239 -2.76 -4.77 20.40
N TRP A 240 -2.34 -3.51 20.54
CA TRP A 240 -1.69 -2.76 19.46
C TRP A 240 -0.49 -3.52 18.88
N VAL A 241 0.44 -3.96 19.73
CA VAL A 241 1.69 -4.58 19.29
C VAL A 241 1.45 -5.91 18.59
N TYR A 242 0.61 -6.78 19.17
CA TYR A 242 0.41 -8.10 18.62
C TYR A 242 -0.56 -8.10 17.44
N ALA A 243 -1.63 -7.30 17.44
CA ALA A 243 -2.59 -7.28 16.32
C ALA A 243 -1.93 -6.99 14.97
N ARG A 244 -0.95 -6.08 14.94
CA ARG A 244 -0.12 -5.74 13.77
C ARG A 244 0.61 -6.93 13.14
N THR A 245 0.75 -8.03 13.88
CA THR A 245 1.54 -9.20 13.49
C THR A 245 0.69 -10.42 13.17
N LEU A 246 -0.63 -10.36 13.43
CA LEU A 246 -1.55 -11.49 13.30
C LEU A 246 -2.16 -11.62 11.90
N VAL A 247 -1.38 -11.36 10.85
CA VAL A 247 -1.82 -11.46 9.44
C VAL A 247 -1.34 -12.75 8.79
N GLY A 248 -2.23 -13.44 8.09
CA GLY A 248 -1.87 -14.60 7.28
C GLY A 248 -2.97 -15.64 7.16
N ASN A 249 -2.73 -16.60 6.27
CA ASN A 249 -3.60 -17.73 6.00
C ASN A 249 -2.86 -19.03 6.35
N SER A 250 -3.47 -19.88 7.17
CA SER A 250 -2.86 -21.13 7.61
C SER A 250 -2.57 -22.09 6.46
N GLY A 251 -3.42 -22.10 5.41
CA GLY A 251 -3.22 -22.88 4.18
C GLY A 251 -2.00 -22.42 3.36
N LEU A 252 -1.66 -21.13 3.43
CA LEU A 252 -0.43 -20.59 2.87
C LEU A 252 0.77 -20.73 3.81
N GLY A 253 0.57 -21.22 5.03
CA GLY A 253 1.63 -21.22 6.05
C GLY A 253 2.07 -19.82 6.44
N THR A 254 1.20 -18.80 6.36
CA THR A 254 1.49 -17.42 6.79
C THR A 254 0.75 -17.09 8.12
N PRO A 255 1.35 -16.32 9.06
CA PRO A 255 2.76 -15.92 9.11
C PRO A 255 3.69 -17.14 9.04
N PRO A 256 4.89 -17.02 8.42
CA PRO A 256 5.77 -18.15 8.24
C PRO A 256 6.40 -18.61 9.56
N PRO A 257 6.60 -19.92 9.79
CA PRO A 257 7.20 -20.46 11.02
C PRO A 257 8.73 -20.30 11.04
N ARG A 258 9.22 -19.08 10.76
CA ARG A 258 10.63 -18.80 10.49
C ARG A 258 11.06 -17.46 11.06
N GLY A 259 12.36 -17.28 11.29
CA GLY A 259 12.98 -15.99 11.55
C GLY A 259 12.31 -15.19 12.66
N GLU A 260 12.06 -13.92 12.37
CA GLU A 260 11.33 -12.95 13.18
C GLU A 260 9.81 -13.22 13.25
N TYR A 261 9.26 -14.06 12.36
CA TYR A 261 7.83 -14.35 12.29
C TYR A 261 7.40 -15.53 13.17
N LEU A 262 8.36 -16.28 13.74
CA LEU A 262 8.09 -17.50 14.49
C LEU A 262 7.15 -17.25 15.69
N LEU A 263 7.39 -16.21 16.49
CA LEU A 263 6.50 -15.87 17.61
C LEU A 263 5.07 -15.57 17.12
N HIS A 264 4.93 -14.80 16.06
CA HIS A 264 3.64 -14.43 15.50
C HIS A 264 2.89 -15.66 15.00
N ARG A 265 3.59 -16.58 14.32
CA ARG A 265 3.02 -17.87 13.93
C ARG A 265 2.59 -18.71 15.13
N VAL A 266 3.41 -18.78 16.19
CA VAL A 266 3.03 -19.49 17.43
C VAL A 266 1.77 -18.89 18.05
N ILE A 267 1.65 -17.56 18.09
CA ILE A 267 0.45 -16.88 18.62
C ILE A 267 -0.79 -17.25 17.78
N CYS A 268 -0.69 -17.21 16.45
CA CYS A 268 -1.79 -17.64 15.57
C CYS A 268 -2.21 -19.09 15.85
N GLU A 269 -1.26 -20.02 16.05
CA GLU A 269 -1.59 -21.41 16.38
C GLU A 269 -2.28 -21.55 17.73
N LEU A 270 -1.83 -20.81 18.74
CA LEU A 270 -2.43 -20.83 20.07
C LEU A 270 -3.82 -20.16 20.10
N LEU A 271 -4.06 -19.12 19.30
CA LEU A 271 -5.39 -18.51 19.12
C LEU A 271 -6.36 -19.53 18.50
N ASN A 272 -5.91 -20.28 17.50
CA ASN A 272 -6.71 -21.32 16.85
C ASN A 272 -6.87 -22.60 17.70
N ASN A 273 -6.17 -22.70 18.83
CA ASN A 273 -6.23 -23.86 19.74
C ASN A 273 -6.49 -23.41 21.18
N PRO A 274 -7.75 -23.09 21.55
CA PRO A 274 -8.09 -22.51 22.86
C PRO A 274 -7.72 -23.37 24.08
N LYS A 275 -7.58 -24.69 23.88
CA LYS A 275 -7.10 -25.64 24.91
C LYS A 275 -5.59 -25.50 25.17
N GLY A 276 -4.88 -24.75 24.34
CA GLY A 276 -3.44 -24.64 24.35
C GLY A 276 -2.74 -25.80 23.66
N MET A 277 -1.42 -25.66 23.54
CA MET A 277 -0.55 -26.65 22.93
C MET A 277 0.69 -26.84 23.80
N THR A 278 1.19 -28.07 23.87
CA THR A 278 2.51 -28.39 24.41
C THR A 278 3.61 -27.96 23.45
N ARG A 279 4.84 -27.87 23.96
CA ARG A 279 6.02 -27.56 23.14
C ARG A 279 6.16 -28.50 21.95
N ASP A 280 5.98 -29.81 22.18
CA ASP A 280 6.18 -30.84 21.15
C ASP A 280 5.08 -30.80 20.08
N GLU A 281 3.85 -30.45 20.48
CA GLU A 281 2.75 -30.20 19.53
C GLU A 281 3.04 -28.99 18.64
N ILE A 282 3.58 -27.89 19.21
CA ILE A 282 3.97 -26.70 18.43
C ILE A 282 5.13 -27.03 17.48
N GLU A 283 6.16 -27.71 17.97
CA GLU A 283 7.31 -28.15 17.16
C GLU A 283 6.86 -28.99 15.95
N THR A 284 6.03 -30.00 16.20
CA THR A 284 5.51 -30.90 15.16
C THR A 284 4.66 -30.15 14.16
N LYS A 285 3.76 -29.27 14.63
CA LYS A 285 2.85 -28.53 13.76
C LYS A 285 3.58 -27.54 12.87
N LEU A 286 4.62 -26.90 13.39
CA LEU A 286 5.41 -25.90 12.67
C LEU A 286 6.60 -26.49 11.89
N LYS A 287 6.77 -27.82 11.91
CA LYS A 287 7.86 -28.55 11.21
C LYS A 287 9.25 -27.99 11.55
N LEU A 288 9.51 -27.79 12.84
CA LEU A 288 10.78 -27.25 13.32
C LEU A 288 11.81 -28.38 13.50
N ASP A 289 12.41 -28.82 12.39
CA ASP A 289 13.16 -30.08 12.34
C ASP A 289 14.60 -29.99 12.86
N THR A 290 15.16 -28.78 13.03
CA THR A 290 16.56 -28.58 13.46
C THR A 290 16.67 -28.08 14.90
N ASP A 291 17.73 -28.48 15.60
CA ASP A 291 17.96 -28.06 17.00
C ASP A 291 18.04 -26.53 17.14
N THR A 292 18.55 -25.84 16.12
CA THR A 292 18.55 -24.37 16.04
C THR A 292 17.13 -23.81 16.11
N ARG A 293 16.20 -24.34 15.30
CA ARG A 293 14.81 -23.87 15.22
C ARG A 293 14.04 -24.22 16.48
N LYS A 294 14.27 -25.41 17.04
CA LYS A 294 13.73 -25.84 18.33
C LYS A 294 14.18 -24.93 19.48
N THR A 295 15.46 -24.60 19.53
CA THR A 295 16.01 -23.64 20.51
C THR A 295 15.41 -22.25 20.33
N ARG A 296 15.15 -21.83 19.08
CA ARG A 296 14.49 -20.55 18.78
C ARG A 296 13.05 -20.55 19.28
N LEU A 297 12.30 -21.63 19.06
CA LEU A 297 10.95 -21.78 19.61
C LEU A 297 10.95 -21.57 21.14
N ASP A 298 11.90 -22.18 21.86
CA ASP A 298 11.99 -22.03 23.31
C ASP A 298 12.21 -20.56 23.71
N LYS A 299 13.06 -19.82 22.97
CA LYS A 299 13.27 -18.37 23.17
C LYS A 299 12.02 -17.55 22.84
N GLU A 300 11.30 -17.86 21.77
CA GLU A 300 10.09 -17.13 21.38
C GLU A 300 8.95 -17.37 22.38
N LEU A 301 8.79 -18.60 22.88
CA LEU A 301 7.84 -18.90 23.95
C LEU A 301 8.18 -18.11 25.22
N GLU A 302 9.46 -18.03 25.59
CA GLU A 302 9.91 -17.22 26.72
C GLU A 302 9.64 -15.73 26.49
N GLN A 303 9.91 -15.21 25.29
CA GLN A 303 9.60 -13.82 24.92
C GLN A 303 8.10 -13.53 25.00
N GLY A 304 7.26 -14.40 24.45
CA GLY A 304 5.80 -14.24 24.47
C GLY A 304 5.18 -14.27 25.87
N MET A 305 5.87 -14.83 26.87
CA MET A 305 5.47 -14.80 28.28
C MET A 305 6.01 -13.58 29.05
N LYS A 306 7.05 -12.92 28.54
CA LYS A 306 7.73 -11.81 29.23
C LYS A 306 7.00 -10.50 29.00
N ARG A 307 6.92 -9.68 30.06
CA ARG A 307 6.54 -8.27 29.95
C ARG A 307 7.73 -7.45 29.43
N LYS A 308 7.47 -6.55 28.48
CA LYS A 308 8.45 -5.60 27.93
C LYS A 308 7.87 -4.18 28.01
N GLY A 309 8.30 -3.43 29.02
CA GLY A 309 7.73 -2.09 29.28
C GLY A 309 6.22 -2.17 29.58
N PHE A 310 5.42 -1.51 28.75
CA PHE A 310 3.95 -1.51 28.82
C PHE A 310 3.29 -2.70 28.10
N VAL A 311 4.05 -3.47 27.31
CA VAL A 311 3.56 -4.66 26.61
C VAL A 311 3.58 -5.85 27.58
N GLU A 312 2.42 -6.41 27.87
CA GLU A 312 2.28 -7.62 28.69
C GLU A 312 2.62 -8.89 27.90
N GLY A 313 2.93 -9.98 28.60
CA GLY A 313 3.10 -11.29 27.97
C GLY A 313 1.76 -11.80 27.41
N ILE A 314 1.70 -12.05 26.10
CA ILE A 314 0.50 -12.60 25.44
C ILE A 314 0.33 -14.10 25.65
N ILE A 315 1.41 -14.82 25.96
CA ILE A 315 1.42 -16.26 26.22
C ILE A 315 1.45 -16.52 27.73
N THR A 316 0.72 -17.55 28.16
CA THR A 316 0.75 -18.10 29.51
C THR A 316 1.07 -19.59 29.46
N ARG A 317 1.64 -20.12 30.53
CA ARG A 317 1.99 -21.55 30.64
C ARG A 317 1.31 -22.18 31.86
N LYS A 318 0.57 -23.27 31.65
CA LYS A 318 -0.01 -24.11 32.69
C LYS A 318 0.60 -25.50 32.62
N GLY A 319 1.56 -25.79 33.50
CA GLY A 319 2.34 -27.03 33.46
C GLY A 319 3.17 -27.13 32.16
N LYS A 320 2.83 -28.09 31.29
CA LYS A 320 3.49 -28.27 29.98
C LYS A 320 2.77 -27.58 28.80
N VAL A 321 1.61 -26.98 29.05
CA VAL A 321 0.74 -26.42 28.00
C VAL A 321 0.90 -24.91 27.95
N TYR A 322 1.13 -24.37 26.75
CA TYR A 322 1.12 -22.95 26.44
C TYR A 322 -0.26 -22.54 25.91
N GLN A 323 -0.75 -21.37 26.33
CA GLN A 323 -2.06 -20.83 25.99
C GLN A 323 -1.96 -19.31 25.82
N ILE A 324 -2.82 -18.73 24.98
CA ILE A 324 -3.00 -17.27 24.97
C ILE A 324 -3.59 -16.84 26.32
N HIS A 325 -3.04 -15.76 26.87
CA HIS A 325 -3.54 -15.15 28.10
C HIS A 325 -5.04 -14.84 27.95
N PRO A 326 -5.90 -15.16 28.94
CA PRO A 326 -7.36 -15.01 28.82
C PRO A 326 -7.84 -13.64 28.33
N ARG A 327 -7.14 -12.56 28.71
CA ARG A 327 -7.42 -11.18 28.26
C ARG A 327 -7.36 -11.01 26.73
N TYR A 328 -6.47 -11.74 26.05
CA TYR A 328 -6.14 -11.52 24.63
C TYR A 328 -6.66 -12.63 23.72
N LYS A 329 -7.50 -13.54 24.20
CA LYS A 329 -8.07 -14.63 23.39
C LYS A 329 -8.89 -14.11 22.22
N ASP A 330 -9.58 -12.99 22.43
CA ASP A 330 -10.49 -12.38 21.47
C ASP A 330 -9.84 -11.15 20.80
N ILE A 331 -8.50 -11.08 20.76
CA ILE A 331 -7.77 -9.93 20.21
C ILE A 331 -8.21 -9.57 18.78
N ARG A 332 -8.47 -10.56 17.93
CA ARG A 332 -8.89 -10.35 16.54
C ARG A 332 -10.26 -9.67 16.46
N SER A 333 -11.26 -10.22 17.16
CA SER A 333 -12.62 -9.66 17.15
C SER A 333 -12.67 -8.28 17.82
N ARG A 334 -11.93 -8.08 18.91
CA ARG A 334 -11.84 -6.77 19.59
C ARG A 334 -11.23 -5.70 18.70
N VAL A 335 -10.14 -6.01 17.98
CA VAL A 335 -9.51 -5.05 17.05
C VAL A 335 -10.42 -4.75 15.86
N LYS A 336 -11.15 -5.76 15.37
CA LYS A 336 -12.16 -5.59 14.31
C LYS A 336 -13.26 -4.62 14.74
N GLN A 337 -13.79 -4.81 15.95
CA GLN A 337 -14.79 -3.92 16.52
C GLN A 337 -14.26 -2.50 16.74
N LEU A 338 -13.05 -2.35 17.29
CA LEU A 338 -12.39 -1.03 17.43
C LEU A 338 -12.31 -0.30 16.08
N LEU A 339 -11.94 -1.02 15.02
CA LEU A 339 -11.88 -0.48 13.66
C LEU A 339 -13.26 0.00 13.20
N GLU A 340 -14.27 -0.85 13.33
CA GLU A 340 -15.64 -0.56 12.89
C GLU A 340 -16.22 0.63 13.65
N GLU A 341 -16.21 0.61 14.98
CA GLU A 341 -16.75 1.68 15.83
C GLU A 341 -16.03 3.02 15.61
N THR A 342 -14.71 2.99 15.37
CA THR A 342 -13.95 4.22 15.12
C THR A 342 -14.20 4.77 13.72
N CYS A 343 -14.20 3.92 12.69
CA CYS A 343 -14.44 4.38 11.32
C CYS A 343 -15.88 4.81 11.09
N GLU A 344 -16.86 4.12 11.69
CA GLU A 344 -18.27 4.53 11.64
C GLU A 344 -18.49 5.91 12.27
N ARG A 345 -17.77 6.23 13.34
CA ARG A 345 -17.76 7.60 13.90
C ARG A 345 -17.11 8.59 12.93
N ILE A 346 -15.86 8.37 12.53
CA ILE A 346 -15.09 9.26 11.64
C ILE A 346 -15.90 9.63 10.40
N PHE A 347 -16.50 8.64 9.76
CA PHE A 347 -17.21 8.75 8.48
C PHE A 347 -18.74 8.85 8.62
N SER A 348 -19.27 9.10 9.83
CA SER A 348 -20.71 9.18 10.07
C SER A 348 -21.39 10.24 9.20
N GLU A 349 -22.57 9.94 8.67
CA GLU A 349 -23.42 10.93 7.99
C GLU A 349 -24.35 11.66 8.97
N ASP A 350 -24.40 11.23 10.23
CA ASP A 350 -25.24 11.84 11.24
C ASP A 350 -24.69 13.22 11.64
N SER A 351 -25.47 14.26 11.32
CA SER A 351 -25.18 15.65 11.67
C SER A 351 -25.08 15.92 13.17
N SER A 352 -25.56 15.00 14.02
CA SER A 352 -25.44 15.09 15.49
C SER A 352 -24.05 14.70 16.00
N VAL A 353 -23.29 13.94 15.21
CA VAL A 353 -21.92 13.53 15.55
C VAL A 353 -20.96 14.68 15.26
N THR A 354 -20.43 15.28 16.33
CA THR A 354 -19.55 16.46 16.24
C THR A 354 -18.17 16.09 15.72
N TYR A 355 -17.36 17.10 15.35
CA TYR A 355 -15.97 16.84 14.95
C TYR A 355 -15.14 16.25 16.10
N GLU A 356 -15.48 16.57 17.36
CA GLU A 356 -14.81 15.99 18.53
C GLU A 356 -15.15 14.51 18.66
N ASP A 357 -16.41 14.13 18.48
CA ASP A 357 -16.83 12.73 18.52
C ASP A 357 -16.16 11.87 17.42
N ARG A 358 -15.84 12.50 16.29
CA ARG A 358 -15.17 11.87 15.13
C ARG A 358 -13.69 11.65 15.37
N PHE A 359 -13.00 12.66 15.90
CA PHE A 359 -11.54 12.72 15.90
C PHE A 359 -10.92 12.72 17.29
N LYS A 360 -11.72 12.63 18.35
CA LYS A 360 -11.24 12.48 19.73
C LYS A 360 -11.86 11.28 20.43
N ILE A 361 -11.06 10.62 21.24
CA ILE A 361 -11.49 9.57 22.17
C ILE A 361 -11.05 10.01 23.56
N ASP A 362 -12.00 10.16 24.49
CA ASP A 362 -11.77 10.64 25.85
C ASP A 362 -10.96 11.97 25.89
N GLY A 363 -11.27 12.86 24.94
CA GLY A 363 -10.60 14.16 24.79
C GLY A 363 -9.23 14.12 24.13
N ARG A 364 -8.71 12.94 23.77
CA ARG A 364 -7.43 12.76 23.06
C ARG A 364 -7.65 12.69 21.56
N TRP A 365 -6.84 13.40 20.79
CA TRP A 365 -6.89 13.34 19.33
C TRP A 365 -6.50 11.96 18.79
N LEU A 366 -7.21 11.54 17.74
CA LEU A 366 -6.73 10.55 16.80
C LEU A 366 -5.62 11.17 15.96
N THR A 367 -4.50 10.48 15.86
CA THR A 367 -3.31 10.96 15.16
C THR A 367 -3.08 10.20 13.86
N THR A 368 -2.14 10.66 13.03
CA THR A 368 -1.69 9.93 11.83
C THR A 368 -1.27 8.50 12.14
N ASN A 369 -0.71 8.21 13.33
CA ASN A 369 -0.36 6.85 13.72
C ASN A 369 -1.59 5.99 14.05
N ASP A 370 -2.63 6.56 14.65
CA ASP A 370 -3.92 5.87 14.84
C ASP A 370 -4.53 5.56 13.47
N LEU A 371 -4.52 6.51 12.53
CA LEU A 371 -5.01 6.32 11.16
C LEU A 371 -4.20 5.25 10.40
N SER A 372 -2.87 5.21 10.55
CA SER A 372 -2.03 4.13 10.01
C SER A 372 -2.39 2.77 10.59
N PHE A 373 -2.66 2.69 11.89
CA PHE A 373 -3.03 1.44 12.55
C PHE A 373 -4.37 0.93 12.05
N LEU A 374 -5.39 1.80 12.01
CA LEU A 374 -6.69 1.47 11.47
C LEU A 374 -6.62 1.08 9.98
N SER A 375 -5.75 1.75 9.20
CA SER A 375 -5.51 1.40 7.79
C SER A 375 -4.88 0.01 7.65
N LEU A 376 -3.85 -0.29 8.45
CA LEU A 376 -3.23 -1.62 8.47
C LEU A 376 -4.23 -2.71 8.85
N MET A 377 -5.06 -2.47 9.87
CA MET A 377 -6.09 -3.41 10.29
C MET A 377 -7.17 -3.59 9.20
N SER A 378 -7.57 -2.50 8.54
CA SER A 378 -8.50 -2.56 7.40
C SER A 378 -7.97 -3.42 6.26
N ILE A 379 -6.68 -3.29 5.92
CA ILE A 379 -6.05 -4.16 4.91
C ILE A 379 -6.05 -5.62 5.38
N PHE A 380 -5.69 -5.89 6.63
CA PHE A 380 -5.67 -7.26 7.15
C PHE A 380 -7.05 -7.91 7.13
N PHE A 381 -8.09 -7.22 7.57
CA PHE A 381 -9.46 -7.75 7.52
C PHE A 381 -10.00 -7.84 6.09
N THR A 382 -9.58 -6.97 5.18
CA THR A 382 -9.85 -7.12 3.75
C THR A 382 -9.24 -8.41 3.21
N MET A 383 -7.97 -8.70 3.54
CA MET A 383 -7.30 -9.92 3.12
C MET A 383 -7.99 -11.17 3.67
N GLU A 384 -8.36 -11.18 4.96
CA GLU A 384 -9.09 -12.28 5.58
C GLU A 384 -10.44 -12.52 4.90
N ALA A 385 -11.23 -11.48 4.70
CA ALA A 385 -12.51 -11.57 4.00
C ALA A 385 -12.36 -12.04 2.54
N CYS A 386 -11.33 -11.59 1.83
CA CYS A 386 -11.04 -12.05 0.47
C CYS A 386 -10.69 -13.54 0.41
N TRP A 387 -9.95 -14.07 1.39
CA TRP A 387 -9.70 -15.52 1.47
C TRP A 387 -10.96 -16.31 1.82
N GLU A 388 -11.84 -15.79 2.67
CA GLU A 388 -13.08 -16.45 3.07
C GLU A 388 -14.11 -16.49 1.93
N ASN A 389 -14.19 -15.42 1.14
CA ASN A 389 -15.20 -15.23 0.11
C ASN A 389 -14.73 -15.54 -1.32
N ASN A 390 -13.46 -15.94 -1.50
CA ASN A 390 -12.82 -16.06 -2.80
C ASN A 390 -12.93 -14.77 -3.66
N SER A 391 -12.90 -13.61 -3.02
CA SER A 391 -12.85 -12.32 -3.69
C SER A 391 -11.42 -12.04 -4.16
N LEU A 392 -11.23 -11.68 -5.42
CA LEU A 392 -9.94 -11.30 -5.99
C LEU A 392 -9.55 -9.87 -5.59
N LEU A 393 -8.48 -9.73 -4.83
CA LEU A 393 -7.94 -8.44 -4.39
C LEU A 393 -6.75 -8.01 -5.25
N LEU A 394 -6.89 -6.87 -5.94
CA LEU A 394 -5.91 -6.30 -6.86
C LEU A 394 -5.54 -4.87 -6.45
N GLY A 395 -4.25 -4.62 -6.26
CA GLY A 395 -3.68 -3.30 -6.20
C GLY A 395 -3.02 -2.91 -7.52
N VAL A 396 -3.23 -1.69 -8.02
CA VAL A 396 -2.69 -1.20 -9.30
C VAL A 396 -2.00 0.14 -9.09
N ALA A 397 -0.84 0.36 -9.72
CA ALA A 397 -0.17 1.65 -9.72
C ALA A 397 0.14 2.15 -11.14
N LYS A 398 -0.25 3.41 -11.39
CA LYS A 398 0.05 4.17 -12.60
C LYS A 398 1.52 4.57 -12.69
N ASP A 399 2.02 5.14 -11.59
CA ASP A 399 3.40 5.59 -11.46
C ASP A 399 4.11 4.73 -10.43
N THR A 400 5.27 4.19 -10.81
CA THR A 400 6.07 3.37 -9.91
C THR A 400 7.54 3.70 -10.07
N SER A 401 8.18 3.99 -8.93
CA SER A 401 9.63 4.13 -8.84
C SER A 401 10.30 2.81 -8.43
N ALA A 402 9.56 1.70 -8.49
CA ALA A 402 10.04 0.38 -8.11
C ALA A 402 11.28 -0.02 -8.91
N ARG A 403 12.18 -0.71 -8.22
CA ARG A 403 13.48 -1.16 -8.73
C ARG A 403 13.75 -2.63 -8.38
N ASP A 404 12.74 -3.31 -7.84
CA ASP A 404 12.90 -4.65 -7.27
C ASP A 404 13.09 -5.73 -8.31
N LEU A 405 12.56 -5.54 -9.52
CA LEU A 405 12.81 -6.45 -10.63
C LEU A 405 14.31 -6.45 -10.98
N LYS A 406 14.87 -5.26 -11.21
CA LYS A 406 16.29 -5.09 -11.57
C LYS A 406 17.27 -5.40 -10.43
N ARG A 407 16.99 -4.91 -9.21
CA ARG A 407 17.97 -4.94 -8.11
C ARG A 407 17.90 -6.18 -7.24
N GLN A 408 16.77 -6.88 -7.20
CA GLN A 408 16.58 -8.02 -6.30
C GLN A 408 16.16 -9.28 -7.05
N PHE A 409 15.00 -9.28 -7.74
CA PHE A 409 14.41 -10.47 -8.33
C PHE A 409 15.32 -11.14 -9.36
N ILE A 410 15.76 -10.41 -10.39
CA ILE A 410 16.62 -10.96 -11.45
C ILE A 410 17.98 -11.41 -10.88
N PRO A 411 18.71 -10.62 -10.07
CA PRO A 411 19.93 -11.08 -9.43
C PRO A 411 19.75 -12.35 -8.59
N ALA A 412 18.68 -12.43 -7.78
CA ALA A 412 18.41 -13.60 -6.96
C ALA A 412 18.11 -14.84 -7.83
N LEU A 413 17.30 -14.71 -8.87
CA LEU A 413 17.02 -15.81 -9.80
C LEU A 413 18.28 -16.31 -10.50
N LYS A 414 19.19 -15.41 -10.91
CA LYS A 414 20.46 -15.81 -11.55
C LYS A 414 21.30 -16.69 -10.63
N ASP A 415 21.47 -16.29 -9.37
CA ASP A 415 22.31 -17.04 -8.42
C ASP A 415 21.70 -18.39 -8.01
N LEU A 416 20.38 -18.53 -8.19
CA LEU A 416 19.65 -19.78 -8.02
C LEU A 416 19.61 -20.64 -9.29
N GLY A 417 20.18 -20.14 -10.41
CA GLY A 417 20.19 -20.83 -11.69
C GLY A 417 18.87 -20.78 -12.46
N GLY A 418 17.94 -19.92 -12.05
CA GLY A 418 16.63 -19.73 -12.68
C GLY A 418 16.67 -18.91 -13.98
N ILE A 419 17.74 -18.13 -14.18
CA ILE A 419 18.02 -17.42 -15.44
C ILE A 419 19.52 -17.47 -15.76
N SER A 420 19.85 -17.46 -17.05
CA SER A 420 21.24 -17.62 -17.52
C SER A 420 22.10 -16.36 -17.34
N GLN A 421 21.47 -15.18 -17.35
CA GLN A 421 22.13 -13.87 -17.29
C GLN A 421 21.32 -12.88 -16.44
N THR A 422 21.93 -11.73 -16.12
CA THR A 422 21.28 -10.61 -15.42
C THR A 422 21.70 -9.31 -16.11
N PHE A 423 21.23 -8.17 -15.64
CA PHE A 423 21.85 -6.89 -15.98
C PHE A 423 23.35 -6.98 -15.61
N ASP A 424 24.23 -7.03 -16.63
CA ASP A 424 25.70 -7.17 -16.48
C ASP A 424 26.26 -6.23 -15.38
N ASP A 425 27.48 -6.47 -14.86
CA ASP A 425 28.13 -5.62 -13.82
C ASP A 425 28.21 -4.11 -14.17
N LYS A 426 27.92 -3.74 -15.43
CA LYS A 426 27.60 -2.38 -15.89
C LYS A 426 26.19 -1.89 -15.52
N SER A 427 25.53 -2.50 -14.52
CA SER A 427 24.16 -2.19 -14.06
C SER A 427 23.93 -0.73 -13.63
N LYS A 428 25.02 0.03 -13.42
CA LYS A 428 25.03 1.46 -13.12
C LYS A 428 24.57 2.34 -14.30
N ASP A 429 24.71 1.87 -15.54
CA ASP A 429 24.41 2.65 -16.76
C ASP A 429 23.13 2.20 -17.47
N THR A 430 22.15 1.69 -16.72
CA THR A 430 20.79 1.40 -17.24
C THR A 430 19.77 2.25 -16.49
N PRO A 431 18.54 2.43 -16.99
CA PRO A 431 17.52 3.23 -16.32
C PRO A 431 17.28 2.82 -14.86
N ASP A 432 16.83 3.78 -14.06
CA ASP A 432 16.77 3.62 -12.61
C ASP A 432 15.60 2.75 -12.13
N THR A 433 14.48 2.79 -12.83
CA THR A 433 13.22 2.12 -12.44
C THR A 433 12.87 0.99 -13.39
N ASP A 434 12.22 -0.04 -12.86
CA ASP A 434 11.76 -1.21 -13.64
C ASP A 434 10.78 -0.79 -14.76
N ARG A 435 9.86 0.15 -14.47
CA ARG A 435 8.93 0.71 -15.46
C ARG A 435 9.65 1.25 -16.69
N MET A 436 10.68 2.08 -16.51
CA MET A 436 11.44 2.65 -17.63
C MET A 436 12.12 1.58 -18.47
N ILE A 437 12.69 0.56 -17.83
CA ILE A 437 13.35 -0.56 -18.52
C ILE A 437 12.34 -1.31 -19.38
N LEU A 438 11.21 -1.71 -18.79
CA LEU A 438 10.17 -2.47 -19.48
C LEU A 438 9.47 -1.65 -20.56
N GLN A 439 9.22 -0.36 -20.32
CA GLN A 439 8.65 0.56 -21.31
C GLN A 439 9.56 0.66 -22.55
N TRP A 440 10.86 0.80 -22.33
CA TRP A 440 11.84 0.88 -23.41
C TRP A 440 11.94 -0.44 -24.18
N VAL A 441 12.06 -1.56 -23.48
CA VAL A 441 12.10 -2.90 -24.09
C VAL A 441 10.86 -3.13 -24.93
N SER A 442 9.66 -2.81 -24.41
CA SER A 442 8.42 -2.94 -25.16
C SER A 442 8.36 -2.05 -26.40
N LEU A 443 8.90 -0.84 -26.35
CA LEU A 443 8.96 0.05 -27.52
C LEU A 443 9.97 -0.43 -28.58
N HIS A 444 11.15 -0.90 -28.13
CA HIS A 444 12.21 -1.35 -29.02
C HIS A 444 11.82 -2.67 -29.70
N GLU A 445 11.28 -3.61 -28.93
CA GLU A 445 10.89 -4.95 -29.35
C GLU A 445 9.43 -5.05 -29.80
N ARG A 446 8.84 -3.94 -30.27
CA ARG A 446 7.42 -3.82 -30.60
C ARG A 446 6.90 -4.82 -31.64
N GLU A 447 7.78 -5.35 -32.49
CA GLU A 447 7.45 -6.38 -33.48
C GLU A 447 7.34 -7.78 -32.86
N ARG A 448 7.92 -7.98 -31.68
CA ARG A 448 7.97 -9.26 -30.95
C ARG A 448 7.11 -9.24 -29.69
N LEU A 449 7.00 -8.08 -29.04
CA LEU A 449 6.19 -7.83 -27.85
C LEU A 449 4.89 -7.15 -28.22
N GLU A 450 3.86 -7.92 -28.57
CA GLU A 450 2.51 -7.41 -28.75
C GLU A 450 1.81 -7.14 -27.41
N VAL A 451 0.99 -6.10 -27.34
CA VAL A 451 0.07 -5.86 -26.21
C VAL A 451 -1.27 -6.59 -26.42
N PRO A 452 -1.96 -7.02 -25.35
CA PRO A 452 -1.52 -6.94 -23.95
C PRO A 452 -0.42 -7.95 -23.62
N TRP A 453 0.52 -7.54 -22.77
CA TRP A 453 1.54 -8.41 -22.19
C TRP A 453 1.66 -8.14 -20.69
N ALA A 454 2.13 -9.14 -19.95
CA ALA A 454 2.59 -9.00 -18.57
C ALA A 454 3.90 -9.76 -18.40
N ILE A 455 4.61 -9.55 -17.28
CA ILE A 455 5.66 -10.48 -16.88
C ILE A 455 5.09 -11.52 -15.91
N ARG A 456 5.68 -12.72 -15.81
CA ARG A 456 5.28 -13.72 -14.82
C ARG A 456 5.21 -13.12 -13.41
N GLU A 457 4.20 -13.52 -12.66
CA GLU A 457 4.01 -13.06 -11.29
C GLU A 457 5.11 -13.60 -10.36
N TYR A 458 5.57 -12.75 -9.44
CA TYR A 458 6.54 -13.15 -8.43
C TYR A 458 6.24 -12.52 -7.07
N ASP A 459 6.68 -13.20 -6.02
CA ASP A 459 6.43 -12.83 -4.63
C ASP A 459 7.02 -11.46 -4.29
N THR A 460 6.23 -10.63 -3.62
CA THR A 460 6.68 -9.31 -3.16
C THR A 460 7.78 -9.40 -2.11
N ALA A 461 8.02 -10.56 -1.49
CA ALA A 461 9.15 -10.82 -0.61
C ALA A 461 10.51 -10.52 -1.25
N PHE A 462 10.61 -10.67 -2.58
CA PHE A 462 11.81 -10.34 -3.35
C PHE A 462 12.26 -8.89 -3.18
N LYS A 463 11.38 -7.95 -2.81
CA LYS A 463 11.77 -6.56 -2.47
C LYS A 463 12.91 -6.48 -1.44
N THR A 464 13.00 -7.51 -0.59
CA THR A 464 14.01 -7.60 0.48
C THR A 464 15.04 -8.72 0.28
N VAL A 465 14.89 -9.57 -0.73
CA VAL A 465 15.84 -10.65 -1.01
C VAL A 465 17.02 -10.10 -1.81
N VAL A 466 18.23 -10.43 -1.41
CA VAL A 466 19.45 -10.16 -2.17
C VAL A 466 20.29 -11.42 -2.29
N PRO A 467 21.18 -11.51 -3.30
CA PRO A 467 22.28 -12.46 -3.29
C PRO A 467 22.98 -12.52 -1.93
N HIS A 468 23.49 -13.70 -1.56
CA HIS A 468 24.22 -13.88 -0.31
C HIS A 468 25.33 -12.83 -0.16
N PHE A 469 25.46 -12.23 1.03
CA PHE A 469 26.44 -11.14 1.24
C PHE A 469 27.89 -11.53 0.93
N GLU A 470 28.26 -12.80 1.15
CA GLU A 470 29.58 -13.34 0.84
C GLU A 470 29.64 -14.03 -0.55
N GLY A 471 28.56 -13.99 -1.34
CA GLY A 471 28.52 -14.58 -2.68
C GLY A 471 28.47 -16.11 -2.72
N ILE A 472 28.04 -16.76 -1.64
CA ILE A 472 27.86 -18.21 -1.60
C ILE A 472 26.66 -18.59 -2.49
N LYS A 473 26.93 -19.36 -3.54
CA LYS A 473 25.90 -19.78 -4.51
C LYS A 473 24.81 -20.60 -3.84
N GLY A 474 23.56 -20.35 -4.23
CA GLY A 474 22.39 -21.05 -3.70
C GLY A 474 21.90 -20.57 -2.33
N LEU A 475 22.58 -19.60 -1.70
CA LEU A 475 22.12 -18.90 -0.50
C LEU A 475 21.65 -17.49 -0.85
N VAL A 476 20.75 -16.95 -0.02
CA VAL A 476 20.28 -15.56 -0.11
C VAL A 476 20.40 -14.86 1.24
N SER A 477 20.39 -13.54 1.21
CA SER A 477 20.39 -12.67 2.39
C SER A 477 19.24 -11.65 2.31
N GLY A 478 18.94 -11.01 3.44
CA GLY A 478 17.95 -9.93 3.53
C GLY A 478 18.59 -8.54 3.42
N ALA A 479 18.09 -7.69 2.53
CA ALA A 479 18.66 -6.37 2.21
C ALA A 479 18.87 -5.46 3.44
N ARG A 480 18.01 -5.56 4.46
CA ARG A 480 18.08 -4.75 5.68
C ARG A 480 18.10 -5.66 6.90
N ARG A 481 19.11 -5.51 7.76
CA ARG A 481 19.30 -6.32 8.99
C ARG A 481 19.26 -7.84 8.73
N ASN A 482 19.55 -8.27 7.50
CA ASN A 482 19.43 -9.65 7.06
C ASN A 482 18.01 -10.25 7.26
N GLN A 483 16.97 -9.41 7.13
CA GLN A 483 15.57 -9.81 7.22
C GLN A 483 14.92 -9.86 5.83
N ILE A 484 14.06 -10.86 5.63
CA ILE A 484 13.26 -11.03 4.42
C ILE A 484 11.79 -10.88 4.81
N SER A 485 11.11 -9.95 4.12
CA SER A 485 9.69 -9.63 4.31
C SER A 485 8.77 -10.85 4.18
N LEU A 486 7.50 -10.68 4.58
CA LEU A 486 6.48 -11.72 4.52
C LEU A 486 6.39 -12.31 3.12
N ASN A 487 6.58 -13.62 3.03
CA ASN A 487 6.44 -14.41 1.81
C ASN A 487 4.99 -14.91 1.66
N LYS A 488 4.60 -15.29 0.44
CA LYS A 488 3.29 -15.86 0.07
C LYS A 488 2.11 -15.04 0.58
N THR A 489 2.25 -13.72 0.54
CA THR A 489 1.17 -12.78 0.91
C THR A 489 0.67 -12.05 -0.32
N PHE A 490 1.56 -11.42 -1.07
CA PHE A 490 1.24 -10.79 -2.35
C PHE A 490 2.23 -11.22 -3.43
N VAL A 491 1.73 -11.44 -4.64
CA VAL A 491 2.53 -11.51 -5.86
C VAL A 491 2.32 -10.25 -6.69
N LYS A 492 3.30 -9.90 -7.50
CA LYS A 492 3.26 -8.71 -8.36
C LYS A 492 3.66 -9.01 -9.79
N SER A 493 3.19 -8.18 -10.72
CA SER A 493 3.56 -8.22 -12.12
C SER A 493 3.46 -6.85 -12.78
N TYR A 494 4.38 -6.58 -13.72
CA TYR A 494 4.29 -5.42 -14.61
C TYR A 494 3.55 -5.80 -15.90
N PHE A 495 2.75 -4.89 -16.42
CA PHE A 495 1.92 -5.14 -17.59
C PHE A 495 1.73 -3.89 -18.46
N GLN A 496 1.31 -4.11 -19.70
CA GLN A 496 0.92 -3.06 -20.64
C GLN A 496 -0.25 -3.55 -21.49
N LEU A 497 -1.29 -2.71 -21.66
CA LEU A 497 -2.57 -3.15 -22.23
C LEU A 497 -2.82 -2.70 -23.67
N CYS A 498 -2.44 -1.46 -24.00
CA CYS A 498 -2.88 -0.83 -25.24
C CYS A 498 -1.72 -0.31 -26.10
N GLN A 499 -1.96 -0.30 -27.41
CA GLN A 499 -1.17 0.40 -28.42
C GLN A 499 -2.12 1.05 -29.43
N ALA A 500 -1.72 2.17 -30.03
CA ALA A 500 -2.52 2.83 -31.03
C ALA A 500 -2.52 2.02 -32.34
N VAL A 501 -3.68 1.94 -32.99
CA VAL A 501 -3.81 1.27 -34.30
C VAL A 501 -3.02 2.01 -35.39
N SER A 502 -2.90 3.35 -35.28
CA SER A 502 -2.23 4.18 -36.28
C SER A 502 -0.71 4.13 -36.21
N ASP A 503 -0.13 3.87 -35.03
CA ASP A 503 1.32 3.79 -34.82
C ASP A 503 1.63 2.87 -33.63
N VAL A 504 2.26 1.72 -33.93
CA VAL A 504 2.69 0.72 -32.93
C VAL A 504 3.74 1.26 -31.95
N LYS A 505 4.34 2.42 -32.21
CA LYS A 505 5.21 3.11 -31.25
C LYS A 505 4.44 3.83 -30.16
N LEU A 506 3.18 4.20 -30.42
CA LEU A 506 2.31 4.83 -29.43
C LEU A 506 1.67 3.74 -28.57
N ARG A 507 2.37 3.38 -27.49
CA ARG A 507 1.95 2.36 -26.53
C ARG A 507 1.58 3.01 -25.21
N SER A 508 0.65 2.40 -24.48
CA SER A 508 0.30 2.82 -23.12
C SER A 508 1.48 2.73 -22.16
N ASN A 509 1.37 3.33 -20.98
CA ASN A 509 2.39 3.19 -19.95
C ASN A 509 2.44 1.74 -19.45
N VAL A 510 3.63 1.25 -19.12
CA VAL A 510 3.80 0.05 -18.30
C VAL A 510 3.33 0.37 -16.89
N LEU A 511 2.36 -0.40 -16.43
CA LEU A 511 1.79 -0.34 -15.09
C LEU A 511 2.27 -1.51 -14.25
N LEU A 512 2.00 -1.44 -12.95
CA LEU A 512 2.30 -2.48 -11.99
C LEU A 512 1.00 -2.87 -11.28
N TYR A 513 0.76 -4.16 -11.09
CA TYR A 513 -0.21 -4.63 -10.11
C TYR A 513 0.44 -5.54 -9.08
N ASP A 514 -0.16 -5.61 -7.90
CA ASP A 514 -0.02 -6.73 -6.98
C ASP A 514 -1.37 -7.33 -6.63
N ARG A 515 -1.38 -8.62 -6.31
CA ARG A 515 -2.60 -9.33 -5.89
C ARG A 515 -2.32 -10.20 -4.69
N LEU A 516 -3.37 -10.44 -3.92
CA LEU A 516 -3.34 -11.39 -2.82
C LEU A 516 -3.03 -12.81 -3.36
N VAL A 517 -2.29 -13.57 -2.57
CA VAL A 517 -2.01 -14.99 -2.84
C VAL A 517 -3.17 -15.83 -2.31
N TYR A 518 -3.62 -16.82 -3.08
CA TYR A 518 -4.72 -17.71 -2.73
C TYR A 518 -4.22 -19.16 -2.54
N PRO A 519 -4.54 -19.81 -1.40
CA PRO A 519 -4.05 -21.16 -1.10
C PRO A 519 -4.33 -22.19 -2.19
N GLU A 520 -5.50 -22.14 -2.80
CA GLU A 520 -5.98 -23.15 -3.75
C GLU A 520 -5.36 -23.04 -5.15
N ILE A 521 -4.72 -21.91 -5.46
CA ILE A 521 -4.20 -21.61 -6.80
C ILE A 521 -2.67 -21.48 -6.76
N ASP A 522 -2.16 -20.71 -5.81
CA ASP A 522 -0.76 -20.28 -5.82
C ASP A 522 0.17 -21.24 -5.05
N SER A 523 -0.40 -22.23 -4.33
CA SER A 523 0.37 -23.17 -3.51
C SER A 523 0.81 -24.43 -4.26
N GLU A 524 0.52 -24.52 -5.57
CA GLU A 524 1.00 -25.64 -6.39
C GLU A 524 2.52 -25.69 -6.40
N ALA A 525 3.09 -26.90 -6.33
CA ALA A 525 4.53 -27.09 -6.20
C ALA A 525 5.34 -26.44 -7.33
N ASP A 526 4.78 -26.40 -8.54
CA ASP A 526 5.40 -25.80 -9.72
C ASP A 526 5.50 -24.26 -9.62
N ASN A 527 4.69 -23.63 -8.79
CA ASN A 527 4.70 -22.18 -8.54
C ASN A 527 5.57 -21.78 -7.34
N ILE A 528 6.12 -22.75 -6.58
CA ILE A 528 6.88 -22.47 -5.34
C ILE A 528 8.38 -22.66 -5.55
N LEU A 529 9.13 -21.59 -5.29
CA LEU A 529 10.59 -21.61 -5.20
C LEU A 529 11.01 -21.58 -3.71
N ILE A 530 11.89 -22.50 -3.31
CA ILE A 530 12.45 -22.52 -1.95
C ILE A 530 13.81 -21.83 -1.94
N LEU A 531 13.86 -20.65 -1.31
CA LEU A 531 15.11 -19.94 -1.05
C LEU A 531 15.77 -20.47 0.23
N LYS A 532 17.10 -20.47 0.26
CA LYS A 532 17.90 -20.81 1.45
C LYS A 532 18.47 -19.53 2.05
N HIS A 533 17.80 -18.99 3.06
CA HIS A 533 18.21 -17.76 3.72
C HIS A 533 19.28 -18.04 4.77
N ASP A 534 20.42 -17.39 4.63
CA ASP A 534 21.44 -17.35 5.68
C ASP A 534 20.98 -16.43 6.83
N TYR A 535 19.99 -16.88 7.62
CA TYR A 535 19.46 -16.11 8.74
C TYR A 535 20.39 -16.20 9.96
N LEU A 536 20.77 -15.04 10.52
CA LEU A 536 21.73 -14.92 11.63
C LEU A 536 23.13 -15.49 11.33
N SER A 537 23.56 -15.47 10.07
CA SER A 537 24.90 -15.91 9.65
C SER A 537 25.20 -17.36 10.06
N ARG A 538 24.31 -18.26 9.67
CA ARG A 538 24.35 -19.72 9.85
C ARG A 538 24.17 -20.43 8.49
N PRO A 539 25.15 -20.34 7.59
CA PRO A 539 25.05 -20.94 6.26
C PRO A 539 24.93 -22.47 6.27
N GLU A 540 25.31 -23.13 7.37
CA GLU A 540 25.20 -24.57 7.58
C GLU A 540 23.78 -25.07 7.90
N ASP A 541 22.89 -24.19 8.38
CA ASP A 541 21.48 -24.47 8.70
C ASP A 541 20.59 -23.33 8.17
N PRO A 542 20.51 -23.16 6.83
CA PRO A 542 19.79 -22.05 6.24
C PRO A 542 18.28 -22.19 6.47
N GLU A 543 17.63 -21.05 6.63
CA GLU A 543 16.19 -20.94 6.84
C GLU A 543 15.46 -21.05 5.48
N PRO A 544 14.56 -22.03 5.28
CA PRO A 544 13.81 -22.16 4.04
C PRO A 544 12.78 -21.05 3.94
N ILE A 545 12.70 -20.43 2.77
CA ILE A 545 11.68 -19.44 2.45
C ILE A 545 10.99 -19.88 1.16
N GLU A 546 9.73 -20.29 1.29
CA GLU A 546 8.87 -20.58 0.15
C GLU A 546 8.35 -19.26 -0.42
N VAL A 547 8.69 -18.97 -1.67
CA VAL A 547 8.20 -17.79 -2.40
C VAL A 547 7.45 -18.23 -3.64
N VAL A 548 6.39 -17.49 -4.00
CA VAL A 548 5.67 -17.75 -5.25
C VAL A 548 6.45 -17.15 -6.43
N VAL A 549 6.72 -17.96 -7.45
CA VAL A 549 7.21 -17.47 -8.74
C VAL A 549 6.47 -18.23 -9.83
N ALA A 550 5.35 -17.66 -10.26
CA ALA A 550 4.41 -18.35 -11.15
C ALA A 550 5.08 -18.81 -12.45
N ASP A 551 4.65 -19.97 -12.95
CA ASP A 551 5.02 -20.42 -14.29
C ASP A 551 4.41 -19.46 -15.34
N ALA A 552 5.26 -18.98 -16.26
CA ALA A 552 4.86 -18.11 -17.36
C ALA A 552 3.86 -18.80 -18.32
N SER A 553 3.89 -20.13 -18.39
CA SER A 553 3.07 -20.94 -19.30
C SER A 553 1.78 -21.47 -18.67
N ASN A 554 1.64 -21.41 -17.34
CA ASN A 554 0.52 -21.97 -16.62
C ASN A 554 0.12 -21.12 -15.40
N ASN A 555 -0.55 -19.99 -15.66
CA ASN A 555 -1.10 -19.13 -14.62
C ASN A 555 -2.51 -18.64 -15.01
N PRO A 556 -3.56 -19.41 -14.67
CA PRO A 556 -4.93 -19.05 -15.04
C PRO A 556 -5.42 -17.77 -14.33
N MET A 557 -4.94 -17.48 -13.12
CA MET A 557 -5.26 -16.25 -12.41
C MET A 557 -4.71 -15.02 -13.15
N GLN A 558 -3.43 -15.01 -13.53
CA GLN A 558 -2.85 -13.92 -14.31
C GLN A 558 -3.54 -13.79 -15.67
N THR A 559 -3.91 -14.90 -16.30
CA THR A 559 -4.66 -14.89 -17.57
C THR A 559 -6.03 -14.24 -17.41
N PHE A 560 -6.75 -14.54 -16.33
CA PHE A 560 -8.00 -13.86 -15.99
C PHE A 560 -7.80 -12.36 -15.76
N VAL A 561 -6.83 -11.98 -14.92
CA VAL A 561 -6.51 -10.57 -14.63
C VAL A 561 -6.21 -9.79 -15.91
N MET A 562 -5.36 -10.34 -16.78
CA MET A 562 -4.99 -9.68 -18.04
C MET A 562 -6.15 -9.61 -19.04
N SER A 563 -6.96 -10.67 -19.12
CA SER A 563 -8.18 -10.68 -19.94
C SER A 563 -9.16 -9.60 -19.45
N LEU A 564 -9.37 -9.51 -18.13
CA LEU A 564 -10.24 -8.53 -17.51
C LEU A 564 -9.74 -7.09 -17.74
N PHE A 565 -8.46 -6.83 -17.45
CA PHE A 565 -7.86 -5.51 -17.63
C PHE A 565 -7.92 -5.03 -19.08
N SER A 566 -7.75 -5.93 -20.05
CA SER A 566 -7.87 -5.60 -21.48
C SER A 566 -9.29 -5.12 -21.86
N ARG A 567 -10.32 -5.58 -21.16
CA ARG A 567 -11.72 -5.15 -21.33
C ARG A 567 -12.08 -3.93 -20.50
N MET A 568 -11.29 -3.62 -19.48
CA MET A 568 -11.51 -2.48 -18.59
C MET A 568 -10.80 -1.18 -19.01
N THR A 569 -10.19 -1.13 -20.19
CA THR A 569 -9.49 0.04 -20.73
C THR A 569 -10.22 0.61 -21.96
N SER A 570 -9.85 1.81 -22.42
CA SER A 570 -10.38 2.39 -23.66
C SER A 570 -9.28 3.10 -24.44
N MET A 571 -9.30 2.93 -25.76
CA MET A 571 -8.44 3.69 -26.69
C MET A 571 -9.03 5.04 -27.09
N SER A 572 -10.31 5.30 -26.77
CA SER A 572 -11.02 6.51 -27.20
C SER A 572 -10.84 7.70 -26.25
N ILE A 573 -10.48 7.45 -24.99
CA ILE A 573 -10.29 8.46 -23.95
C ILE A 573 -8.78 8.50 -23.64
N PRO A 574 -8.07 9.61 -23.92
CA PRO A 574 -6.63 9.70 -23.72
C PRO A 574 -6.17 9.39 -22.29
N GLU A 575 -6.90 9.85 -21.27
CA GLU A 575 -6.59 9.60 -19.85
C GLU A 575 -6.80 8.14 -19.45
N LEU A 576 -7.59 7.38 -20.23
CA LEU A 576 -7.89 5.98 -19.99
C LEU A 576 -7.00 5.05 -20.84
N PHE A 577 -6.11 5.58 -21.67
CA PHE A 577 -5.30 4.80 -22.60
C PHE A 577 -4.32 3.86 -21.86
N GLY A 578 -4.76 2.61 -21.71
CA GLY A 578 -4.06 1.56 -20.94
C GLY A 578 -4.22 1.67 -19.43
N HIS A 579 -5.13 2.52 -18.94
CA HIS A 579 -5.54 2.58 -17.53
C HIS A 579 -6.89 1.88 -17.33
N LEU A 580 -7.24 1.61 -16.08
CA LEU A 580 -8.45 0.87 -15.73
C LEU A 580 -9.62 1.83 -15.49
N LYS A 581 -10.71 1.61 -16.23
CA LYS A 581 -11.92 2.45 -16.18
C LYS A 581 -12.55 2.49 -14.79
N PRO A 582 -12.61 1.40 -14.00
CA PRO A 582 -13.13 1.47 -12.64
C PRO A 582 -12.38 2.49 -11.76
N LEU A 583 -11.05 2.48 -11.79
CA LEU A 583 -10.21 3.43 -11.04
C LEU A 583 -10.36 4.86 -11.59
N TYR A 584 -10.38 5.01 -12.91
CA TYR A 584 -10.63 6.32 -13.53
C TYR A 584 -11.97 6.92 -13.11
N VAL A 585 -13.05 6.13 -13.11
CA VAL A 585 -14.38 6.61 -12.69
C VAL A 585 -14.35 6.99 -11.21
N ALA A 586 -13.74 6.17 -10.36
CA ALA A 586 -13.62 6.47 -8.93
C ALA A 586 -12.87 7.78 -8.69
N ASP A 587 -11.73 7.99 -9.35
CA ASP A 587 -10.96 9.25 -9.31
C ASP A 587 -11.82 10.46 -9.69
N LYS A 588 -12.58 10.35 -10.79
CA LYS A 588 -13.41 11.46 -11.28
C LYS A 588 -14.56 11.80 -10.33
N VAL A 589 -15.21 10.80 -9.75
CA VAL A 589 -16.29 11.03 -8.78
C VAL A 589 -15.74 11.59 -7.47
N ALA A 590 -14.61 11.05 -6.97
CA ALA A 590 -13.96 11.58 -5.77
C ALA A 590 -13.54 13.04 -5.96
N LYS A 591 -12.96 13.40 -7.12
CA LYS A 591 -12.62 14.79 -7.47
C LYS A 591 -13.85 15.67 -7.61
N TYR A 592 -14.94 15.17 -8.18
CA TYR A 592 -16.19 15.93 -8.25
C TYR A 592 -16.70 16.33 -6.86
N TYR A 593 -16.75 15.38 -5.91
CA TYR A 593 -17.16 15.68 -4.54
C TYR A 593 -16.17 16.61 -3.83
N GLN A 594 -14.87 16.39 -4.02
CA GLN A 594 -13.83 17.30 -3.51
C GLN A 594 -14.05 18.74 -3.99
N GLU A 595 -14.44 18.96 -5.25
CA GLU A 595 -14.76 20.30 -5.76
C GLU A 595 -16.02 20.90 -5.13
N GLN A 596 -17.05 20.08 -4.85
CA GLN A 596 -18.23 20.54 -4.11
C GLN A 596 -17.84 20.97 -2.69
N PHE A 597 -17.02 20.18 -2.00
CA PHE A 597 -16.53 20.51 -0.66
C PHE A 597 -15.66 21.77 -0.65
N ARG A 598 -14.78 21.95 -1.63
CA ARG A 598 -14.02 23.19 -1.80
C ARG A 598 -14.96 24.41 -1.85
N GLY A 599 -16.02 24.34 -2.64
CA GLY A 599 -17.02 25.42 -2.71
C GLY A 599 -17.71 25.69 -1.37
N MET A 600 -18.02 24.66 -0.58
CA MET A 600 -18.59 24.81 0.76
C MET A 600 -17.60 25.47 1.73
N VAL A 601 -16.33 25.05 1.71
CA VAL A 601 -15.28 25.60 2.58
C VAL A 601 -15.01 27.07 2.26
N GLU A 602 -14.88 27.42 0.98
CA GLU A 602 -14.72 28.82 0.54
C GLU A 602 -15.91 29.70 0.95
N SER A 603 -17.12 29.15 0.85
CA SER A 603 -18.35 29.84 1.29
C SER A 603 -18.39 30.04 2.80
N ALA A 604 -17.98 29.02 3.58
CA ALA A 604 -17.88 29.11 5.03
C ALA A 604 -16.83 30.14 5.46
N GLY A 605 -15.66 30.17 4.81
CA GLY A 605 -14.63 31.19 5.05
C GLY A 605 -15.13 32.60 4.74
N THR A 606 -15.87 32.78 3.65
CA THR A 606 -16.50 34.06 3.30
C THR A 606 -17.55 34.47 4.33
N TRP A 607 -18.36 33.53 4.83
CA TRP A 607 -19.34 33.78 5.87
C TRP A 607 -18.68 34.21 7.20
N LEU A 608 -17.57 33.58 7.58
CA LEU A 608 -16.78 33.97 8.76
C LEU A 608 -16.25 35.40 8.63
N LEU A 609 -15.74 35.80 7.46
CA LEU A 609 -15.27 37.17 7.18
C LEU A 609 -16.37 38.23 7.33
N GLN A 610 -17.62 37.88 7.01
CA GLN A 610 -18.74 38.81 6.97
C GLN A 610 -19.47 38.95 8.32
N ARG A 611 -19.17 38.09 9.30
CA ARG A 611 -19.73 38.13 10.66
C ARG A 611 -18.95 39.12 11.53
N PRO A 612 -19.51 40.27 11.93
CA PRO A 612 -18.76 41.32 12.66
C PRO A 612 -18.13 40.84 13.97
N GLU A 613 -18.85 40.02 14.73
CA GLU A 613 -18.42 39.45 16.01
C GLU A 613 -17.21 38.51 15.88
N LEU A 614 -17.13 37.78 14.76
CA LEU A 614 -16.01 36.88 14.47
C LEU A 614 -14.86 37.63 13.80
N ARG A 615 -15.16 38.68 13.02
CA ARG A 615 -14.16 39.48 12.30
C ARG A 615 -13.19 40.21 13.22
N GLU A 616 -13.67 40.75 14.35
CA GLU A 616 -12.79 41.33 15.36
C GLU A 616 -11.83 40.29 15.94
N PHE A 617 -12.32 39.10 16.26
CA PHE A 617 -11.50 38.00 16.78
C PHE A 617 -10.48 37.49 15.74
N LEU A 618 -10.92 37.29 14.49
CA LEU A 618 -10.09 36.86 13.36
C LEU A 618 -9.02 37.90 12.99
N PHE A 619 -9.29 39.19 13.18
CA PHE A 619 -8.28 40.25 12.95
C PHE A 619 -7.07 40.14 13.88
N TYR A 620 -7.27 39.69 15.12
CA TYR A 620 -6.18 39.50 16.09
C TYR A 620 -5.43 38.17 15.93
N LEU A 621 -6.06 37.19 15.27
CA LEU A 621 -5.49 35.88 14.99
C LEU A 621 -4.73 35.85 13.65
N SER A 622 -5.26 36.49 12.61
CA SER A 622 -4.65 36.52 11.26
C SER A 622 -3.19 37.01 11.25
N THR A 623 -2.33 36.27 10.55
CA THR A 623 -0.92 36.60 10.46
C THR A 623 -0.70 37.89 9.65
N PHE A 624 0.45 38.55 9.83
CA PHE A 624 0.80 39.73 9.03
C PHE A 624 0.85 39.44 7.52
N ARG A 625 1.14 38.18 7.15
CA ARG A 625 1.29 37.74 5.76
C ARG A 625 -0.06 37.61 5.05
N GLU A 626 -1.08 37.09 5.73
CA GLU A 626 -2.45 37.00 5.19
C GLU A 626 -3.05 38.38 4.95
N ARG A 627 -2.93 39.29 5.93
CA ARG A 627 -3.36 40.70 5.79
C ARG A 627 -2.68 41.37 4.60
N ARG A 628 -1.41 41.06 4.37
CA ARG A 628 -0.66 41.59 3.21
C ARG A 628 -1.10 40.95 1.90
N SER A 629 -1.29 39.64 1.85
CA SER A 629 -1.82 38.92 0.68
C SER A 629 -3.19 39.44 0.27
N GLU A 630 -4.07 39.65 1.25
CA GLU A 630 -5.41 40.20 1.04
C GLU A 630 -5.34 41.63 0.48
N HIS A 631 -4.49 42.49 1.05
CA HIS A 631 -4.23 43.83 0.51
C HIS A 631 -3.62 43.80 -0.90
N GLU A 632 -2.71 42.87 -1.20
CA GLU A 632 -2.09 42.72 -2.52
C GLU A 632 -3.08 42.16 -3.56
N ARG A 633 -3.97 41.24 -3.17
CA ARG A 633 -5.03 40.69 -4.03
C ARG A 633 -6.08 41.75 -4.34
N THR A 634 -6.45 42.58 -3.35
CA THR A 634 -7.36 43.71 -3.53
C THR A 634 -6.78 44.74 -4.49
N ARG A 635 -5.46 45.00 -4.43
CA ARG A 635 -4.74 45.89 -5.36
C ARG A 635 -4.60 45.37 -6.79
N ARG A 636 -4.69 44.06 -7.02
CA ARG A 636 -4.63 43.46 -8.37
C ARG A 636 -5.98 43.46 -9.09
N ASN A 637 -7.06 43.56 -8.32
CA ASN A 637 -8.44 43.52 -8.82
C ASN A 637 -9.12 44.91 -8.85
N THR A 638 -8.41 45.96 -8.44
CA THR A 638 -8.70 47.38 -8.73
C THR A 638 -7.70 47.90 -9.74
#